data_AF-A0A4R4TTL4-F1
#
_entry.id   AF-A0A4R4TTL4-F1
#
_cell.length_a   1.000
_cell.length_b   1.000
_cell.length_c   1.000
_cell.angle_alpha   90.00
_cell.angle_beta   90.00
_cell.angle_gamma   90.00
#
_symmetry.space_group_name_H-M   'P 1'
#
loop_
_entity.id
_entity.type
_entity.pdbx_description
1 polymer ?
#
loop_
_entity_poly.entity_id
_entity_poly.type
_entity_poly.pdbx_seq_one_letter_code
_entity_poly.pdbx_strand_id
1 'polypeptide(L)'
;MTAPHLPARVAVVGPLTGPRAAWGELLTSAARLVTGTSPRWEWHDDRGDAETALVRAHEIVADGGYAAVLGHFNSGGARLALPVYRSAGLPVVLPLATAQGLLAGSGGLALRLCPDDAAQAAAVVRACRKAGIGRLTVAHDGSDHGESLARLLLGAVDTGMSVVEFDDSPLGPHTALAVCGIHHRVADLLRRIRPAPEVPVIVTDDCDVPEFSALAGRAADGVRVVRLSGGAAARVTAAFAALAGALGKQPRERGVTLLDLVRGELPDDFDDDGDPVGGITGAGWQVDPLPAAPGKATPRRYDVAVIGAGVVGLATAAELAEAGTRVAVLAADGGTACASRVSGALVRAFALEEAERSLALEAFGRLWGRRGLASRYGFHRSGSLVLLGADHMTKALVGVEALRAAGVPVEVLTVADLARRWPDLRTASLAGAVWEPAAGYVTAAVALSALADRARRAGAVTLPPRRVGTIAAAPDGGALLDGDIHAAAVVVAAGCDSPGLLGHRWPANARARTRAIRYAIFAGRGRRLPTIVDFSTGMWGRPDGANGYLAGVPVDEWGVPPSTGTGITDPQLDWIRGGAARLPFLATARMLAGRFGTDLYLPEGPLLGSLPGTPPAVVATGWSGGGFKTAPAAAARAAAAALQILESGRGGRTA
;
A
#
# COMPACT_ATOMS: atom_id res chain seq x y z
N MET A 1 31.90 17.74 20.75
CA MET A 1 30.59 17.13 20.44
C MET A 1 30.79 16.25 19.22
N THR A 2 30.78 14.93 19.38
CA THR A 2 30.85 13.96 18.28
C THR A 2 29.56 14.00 17.48
N ALA A 3 29.66 14.02 16.14
CA ALA A 3 28.51 14.01 15.25
C ALA A 3 27.62 12.77 15.54
N PRO A 4 26.28 12.88 15.50
CA PRO A 4 25.40 11.74 15.71
C PRO A 4 25.68 10.67 14.65
N HIS A 5 26.01 9.45 15.10
CA HIS A 5 26.27 8.31 14.22
C HIS A 5 24.98 7.89 13.51
N LEU A 6 25.04 7.81 12.17
CA LEU A 6 23.94 7.25 11.38
C LEU A 6 23.80 5.75 11.71
N PRO A 7 22.57 5.24 11.89
CA PRO A 7 22.35 3.82 12.15
C PRO A 7 22.81 2.97 10.95
N ALA A 8 23.37 1.78 11.24
CA ALA A 8 23.76 0.82 10.21
C ALA A 8 22.56 0.48 9.30
N ARG A 9 22.79 0.32 8.00
CA ARG A 9 21.74 -0.08 7.04
C ARG A 9 21.74 -1.60 6.92
N VAL A 10 20.57 -2.22 6.99
CA VAL A 10 20.39 -3.65 6.74
C VAL A 10 19.38 -3.82 5.61
N ALA A 11 19.78 -4.54 4.56
CA ALA A 11 18.88 -4.89 3.48
C ALA A 11 17.99 -6.05 3.92
N VAL A 12 16.68 -5.87 3.83
CA VAL A 12 15.70 -6.92 4.09
C VAL A 12 15.13 -7.36 2.75
N VAL A 13 15.34 -8.64 2.40
CA VAL A 13 15.02 -9.16 1.06
C VAL A 13 14.05 -10.33 1.14
N GLY A 14 12.94 -10.22 0.43
CA GLY A 14 11.92 -11.27 0.35
C GLY A 14 10.74 -10.90 -0.54
N PRO A 15 9.72 -11.78 -0.63
CA PRO A 15 8.60 -11.63 -1.55
C PRO A 15 7.57 -10.62 -1.03
N LEU A 16 7.80 -9.32 -1.21
CA LEU A 16 6.86 -8.27 -0.75
C LEU A 16 5.66 -8.14 -1.69
N THR A 17 5.81 -8.54 -2.95
CA THR A 17 4.72 -8.70 -3.89
C THR A 17 4.82 -10.03 -4.63
N GLY A 18 3.92 -10.28 -5.58
CA GLY A 18 3.93 -11.51 -6.37
C GLY A 18 3.24 -12.69 -5.69
N PRO A 19 3.38 -13.90 -6.25
CA PRO A 19 2.58 -15.07 -5.86
C PRO A 19 3.02 -15.72 -4.55
N ARG A 20 4.01 -15.17 -3.85
CA ARG A 20 4.43 -15.57 -2.50
C ARG A 20 4.36 -14.42 -1.49
N ALA A 21 3.54 -13.39 -1.78
CA ALA A 21 3.42 -12.20 -0.94
C ALA A 21 3.00 -12.48 0.51
N ALA A 22 2.26 -13.57 0.78
CA ALA A 22 1.91 -13.98 2.14
C ALA A 22 3.14 -14.19 3.04
N TRP A 23 4.25 -14.69 2.50
CA TRP A 23 5.51 -14.79 3.23
C TRP A 23 6.17 -13.42 3.47
N GLY A 24 5.99 -12.47 2.55
CA GLY A 24 6.39 -11.07 2.73
C GLY A 24 5.56 -10.35 3.81
N GLU A 25 4.28 -10.67 3.94
CA GLU A 25 3.43 -10.15 5.02
C GLU A 25 3.91 -10.65 6.39
N LEU A 26 4.28 -11.93 6.50
CA LEU A 26 4.87 -12.49 7.72
C LEU A 26 6.19 -11.78 8.05
N LEU A 27 7.06 -11.61 7.04
CA LEU A 27 8.33 -10.90 7.15
C LEU A 27 8.16 -9.46 7.65
N THR A 28 7.26 -8.70 7.04
CA THR A 28 6.99 -7.30 7.42
C THR A 28 6.29 -7.18 8.76
N SER A 29 5.44 -8.14 9.13
CA SER A 29 4.75 -8.16 10.44
C SER A 29 5.73 -8.45 11.58
N ALA A 30 6.64 -9.41 11.40
CA ALA A 30 7.67 -9.73 12.38
C ALA A 30 8.63 -8.55 12.61
N ALA A 31 9.02 -7.84 11.54
CA ALA A 31 9.86 -6.65 11.65
C ALA A 31 9.27 -5.56 12.56
N ARG A 32 7.94 -5.38 12.55
CA ARG A 32 7.25 -4.37 13.39
C ARG A 32 7.41 -4.63 14.88
N LEU A 33 7.53 -5.90 15.29
CA LEU A 33 7.69 -6.29 16.70
C LEU A 33 9.05 -5.87 17.28
N VAL A 34 10.01 -5.50 16.43
CA VAL A 34 11.40 -5.16 16.82
C VAL A 34 11.69 -3.65 16.60
N THR A 35 10.66 -2.79 16.47
CA THR A 35 10.85 -1.37 16.12
C THR A 35 11.04 -0.42 17.33
N GLY A 36 12.24 0.18 17.42
CA GLY A 36 12.61 1.28 18.34
C GLY A 36 13.90 2.06 17.96
N THR A 37 14.51 1.72 16.82
CA THR A 37 15.72 2.26 16.12
C THR A 37 17.13 1.94 16.65
N SER A 38 17.70 0.83 16.15
CA SER A 38 18.94 0.66 15.33
C SER A 38 19.03 -0.85 15.05
N PRO A 39 19.32 -1.35 13.82
CA PRO A 39 19.68 -0.68 12.57
C PRO A 39 18.48 -0.11 11.78
N ARG A 40 18.79 0.58 10.66
CA ARG A 40 17.82 1.01 9.63
C ARG A 40 17.56 -0.14 8.67
N TRP A 41 16.32 -0.62 8.65
CA TRP A 41 15.85 -1.64 7.72
C TRP A 41 15.43 -1.02 6.39
N GLU A 42 15.97 -1.52 5.28
CA GLU A 42 15.60 -1.11 3.92
C GLU A 42 15.10 -2.33 3.14
N TRP A 43 13.92 -2.19 2.54
CA TRP A 43 13.14 -3.29 1.99
C TRP A 43 13.40 -3.47 0.50
N HIS A 44 13.68 -4.71 0.10
CA HIS A 44 13.93 -5.10 -1.28
C HIS A 44 12.98 -6.24 -1.66
N ASP A 45 12.12 -5.99 -2.64
CA ASP A 45 11.15 -6.96 -3.12
C ASP A 45 11.78 -7.88 -4.17
N ASP A 46 11.92 -9.16 -3.85
CA ASP A 46 12.33 -10.19 -4.80
C ASP A 46 11.15 -10.90 -5.48
N ARG A 47 9.91 -10.55 -5.11
CA ARG A 47 8.66 -11.10 -5.66
C ARG A 47 8.52 -12.61 -5.52
N GLY A 48 9.42 -13.23 -4.76
CA GLY A 48 9.57 -14.66 -4.63
C GLY A 48 10.20 -15.35 -5.84
N ASP A 49 10.83 -14.59 -6.72
CA ASP A 49 11.47 -15.03 -7.96
C ASP A 49 13.00 -15.02 -7.85
N ALA A 50 13.65 -16.07 -8.35
CA ALA A 50 15.10 -16.27 -8.16
C ALA A 50 15.95 -15.28 -8.98
N GLU A 51 15.53 -14.96 -10.21
CA GLU A 51 16.24 -13.99 -11.06
C GLU A 51 16.12 -12.58 -10.49
N THR A 52 14.91 -12.20 -10.04
CA THR A 52 14.69 -10.93 -9.35
C THR A 52 15.52 -10.84 -8.07
N ALA A 53 15.60 -11.92 -7.28
CA ALA A 53 16.47 -11.99 -6.10
C ALA A 53 17.94 -11.73 -6.44
N LEU A 54 18.45 -12.30 -7.54
CA LEU A 54 19.82 -12.06 -8.01
C LEU A 54 20.04 -10.59 -8.41
N VAL A 55 19.07 -9.97 -9.08
CA VAL A 55 19.12 -8.53 -9.40
C VAL A 55 19.20 -7.69 -8.12
N ARG A 56 18.36 -7.97 -7.12
CA ARG A 56 18.41 -7.25 -5.83
C ARG A 56 19.76 -7.44 -5.14
N ALA A 57 20.33 -8.64 -5.18
CA ALA A 57 21.65 -8.90 -4.60
C ALA A 57 22.75 -8.03 -5.23
N HIS A 58 22.77 -7.91 -6.56
CA HIS A 58 23.71 -7.03 -7.24
C HIS A 58 23.50 -5.55 -6.92
N GLU A 59 22.26 -5.08 -6.85
CA GLU A 59 21.95 -3.70 -6.45
C GLU A 59 22.40 -3.39 -5.01
N ILE A 60 22.15 -4.33 -4.08
CA ILE A 60 22.55 -4.20 -2.67
C ILE A 60 24.07 -4.13 -2.55
N VAL A 61 24.80 -5.00 -3.25
CA VAL A 61 26.27 -4.97 -3.27
C VAL A 61 26.81 -3.71 -3.94
N ALA A 62 26.21 -3.27 -5.05
CA ALA A 62 26.63 -2.07 -5.78
C ALA A 62 26.44 -0.77 -4.98
N ASP A 63 25.42 -0.72 -4.10
CA ASP A 63 25.22 0.40 -3.16
C ASP A 63 26.39 0.53 -2.17
N GLY A 64 26.96 -0.60 -1.72
CA GLY A 64 28.14 -0.63 -0.85
C GLY A 64 27.94 -0.10 0.58
N GLY A 65 26.72 0.33 0.94
CA GLY A 65 26.41 0.96 2.24
C GLY A 65 25.72 0.04 3.25
N TYR A 66 25.43 -1.20 2.89
CA TYR A 66 24.76 -2.16 3.78
C TYR A 66 25.74 -2.87 4.71
N ALA A 67 25.33 -3.09 5.96
CA ALA A 67 26.10 -3.83 6.95
C ALA A 67 25.84 -5.34 6.89
N ALA A 68 24.61 -5.73 6.55
CA ALA A 68 24.17 -7.12 6.45
C ALA A 68 22.93 -7.22 5.54
N VAL A 69 22.58 -8.46 5.20
CA VAL A 69 21.32 -8.84 4.55
C VAL A 69 20.52 -9.74 5.49
N LEU A 70 19.23 -9.43 5.66
CA LEU A 70 18.24 -10.31 6.29
C LEU A 70 17.32 -10.83 5.19
N GLY A 71 17.32 -12.14 4.98
CA GLY A 71 16.79 -12.78 3.78
C GLY A 71 17.92 -13.46 3.01
N HIS A 72 17.65 -14.13 1.90
CA HIS A 72 16.36 -14.29 1.25
C HIS A 72 15.46 -15.28 1.99
N PHE A 73 14.15 -15.10 1.83
CA PHE A 73 13.13 -15.98 2.39
C PHE A 73 12.96 -17.26 1.59
N ASN A 74 13.29 -17.21 0.30
CA ASN A 74 13.09 -18.32 -0.62
C ASN A 74 14.45 -18.93 -0.96
N SER A 75 14.54 -20.25 -0.84
CA SER A 75 15.77 -21.01 -1.13
C SER A 75 16.33 -20.77 -2.54
N GLY A 76 15.46 -20.66 -3.55
CA GLY A 76 15.89 -20.38 -4.94
C GLY A 76 16.59 -19.02 -5.09
N GLY A 77 16.02 -17.97 -4.49
CA GLY A 77 16.64 -16.64 -4.47
C GLY A 77 17.93 -16.62 -3.65
N ALA A 78 17.93 -17.26 -2.47
CA ALA A 78 19.13 -17.37 -1.63
C ALA A 78 20.29 -18.05 -2.39
N ARG A 79 20.02 -19.14 -3.12
CA ARG A 79 21.02 -19.89 -3.88
C ARG A 79 21.76 -19.02 -4.90
N LEU A 80 21.05 -18.13 -5.60
CA LEU A 80 21.66 -17.23 -6.58
C LEU A 80 22.32 -16.01 -5.94
N ALA A 81 21.76 -15.50 -4.84
CA ALA A 81 22.22 -14.28 -4.19
C ALA A 81 23.45 -14.48 -3.28
N LEU A 82 23.55 -15.63 -2.59
CA LEU A 82 24.63 -15.89 -1.62
C LEU A 82 26.05 -15.76 -2.22
N PRO A 83 26.35 -16.27 -3.43
CA PRO A 83 27.66 -16.05 -4.06
C PRO A 83 27.99 -14.57 -4.27
N VAL A 84 27.00 -13.75 -4.62
CA VAL A 84 27.16 -12.30 -4.83
C VAL A 84 27.53 -11.62 -3.51
N TYR A 85 26.78 -11.88 -2.44
CA TYR A 85 27.08 -11.33 -1.11
C TYR A 85 28.44 -11.80 -0.57
N ARG A 86 28.78 -13.07 -0.78
CA ARG A 86 30.07 -13.65 -0.39
C ARG A 86 31.25 -12.93 -1.04
N SER A 87 31.17 -12.68 -2.36
CA SER A 87 32.21 -11.94 -3.09
C SER A 87 32.40 -10.49 -2.61
N ALA A 88 31.36 -9.91 -1.99
CA ALA A 88 31.39 -8.57 -1.41
C ALA A 88 31.71 -8.56 0.10
N GLY A 89 31.87 -9.72 0.74
CA GLY A 89 32.08 -9.81 2.18
C GLY A 89 30.85 -9.40 3.02
N LEU A 90 29.65 -9.44 2.44
CA LEU A 90 28.42 -8.98 3.09
C LEU A 90 27.74 -10.15 3.82
N PRO A 91 27.56 -10.09 5.16
CA PRO A 91 26.97 -11.19 5.92
C PRO A 91 25.45 -11.29 5.72
N VAL A 92 24.94 -12.52 5.76
CA VAL A 92 23.55 -12.85 5.42
C VAL A 92 22.89 -13.70 6.51
N VAL A 93 21.68 -13.32 6.96
CA VAL A 93 20.88 -14.13 7.89
C VAL A 93 19.64 -14.64 7.15
N LEU A 94 19.52 -15.96 7.00
CA LEU A 94 18.45 -16.67 6.31
C LEU A 94 17.43 -17.20 7.32
N PRO A 95 16.29 -16.53 7.51
CA PRO A 95 15.33 -16.94 8.54
C PRO A 95 14.53 -18.20 8.16
N LEU A 96 14.28 -18.43 6.86
CA LEU A 96 13.34 -19.45 6.37
C LEU A 96 13.77 -20.11 5.04
N ALA A 97 15.03 -19.98 4.61
CA ALA A 97 15.51 -20.67 3.40
C ALA A 97 15.94 -22.11 3.75
N THR A 98 15.12 -23.09 3.38
CA THR A 98 15.20 -24.48 3.86
C THR A 98 16.05 -25.43 3.01
N ALA A 99 16.46 -25.05 1.81
CA ALA A 99 17.13 -25.99 0.92
C ALA A 99 18.48 -26.46 1.48
N GLN A 100 18.80 -27.74 1.24
CA GLN A 100 20.07 -28.32 1.67
C GLN A 100 21.25 -27.73 0.90
N GLY A 101 22.41 -27.65 1.57
CA GLY A 101 23.67 -27.20 0.97
C GLY A 101 23.70 -25.72 0.58
N LEU A 102 22.69 -24.91 0.94
CA LEU A 102 22.66 -23.47 0.65
C LEU A 102 23.88 -22.74 1.21
N LEU A 103 24.30 -23.14 2.41
CA LEU A 103 25.40 -22.53 3.14
C LEU A 103 26.76 -23.14 2.85
N ALA A 104 26.83 -24.16 1.98
CA ALA A 104 28.08 -24.84 1.67
C ALA A 104 29.14 -23.84 1.15
N GLY A 105 30.27 -23.79 1.85
CA GLY A 105 31.37 -22.90 1.54
C GLY A 105 31.03 -21.42 1.75
N SER A 106 30.04 -21.09 2.59
CA SER A 106 29.65 -19.69 2.90
C SER A 106 30.83 -18.88 3.44
N GLY A 107 31.86 -19.54 3.98
CA GLY A 107 33.03 -18.91 4.55
C GLY A 107 32.70 -18.10 5.80
N GLY A 108 31.68 -18.53 6.55
CA GLY A 108 31.21 -17.82 7.75
C GLY A 108 30.49 -16.50 7.46
N LEU A 109 30.02 -16.28 6.23
CA LEU A 109 29.26 -15.07 5.84
C LEU A 109 27.75 -15.29 5.72
N ALA A 110 27.25 -16.47 6.08
CA ALA A 110 25.82 -16.70 6.10
C ALA A 110 25.40 -17.59 7.28
N LEU A 111 24.17 -17.41 7.74
CA LEU A 111 23.62 -18.08 8.91
C LEU A 111 22.16 -18.47 8.64
N ARG A 112 21.77 -19.71 8.92
CA ARG A 112 20.37 -20.18 8.73
C ARG A 112 19.68 -20.44 10.06
N LEU A 113 18.47 -19.91 10.22
CA LEU A 113 17.69 -20.00 11.47
C LEU A 113 16.47 -20.93 11.38
N CYS A 114 16.46 -21.84 10.41
CA CYS A 114 15.44 -22.87 10.25
C CYS A 114 16.09 -24.24 9.96
N PRO A 115 15.43 -25.36 10.32
CA PRO A 115 15.84 -26.68 9.88
C PRO A 115 15.65 -26.85 8.36
N ASP A 116 16.39 -27.79 7.77
CA ASP A 116 16.42 -28.00 6.32
C ASP A 116 15.30 -28.90 5.78
N ASP A 117 15.25 -29.02 4.45
CA ASP A 117 14.29 -29.86 3.74
C ASP A 117 14.47 -31.37 4.04
N ALA A 118 15.66 -31.84 4.44
CA ALA A 118 15.81 -33.24 4.84
C ALA A 118 15.20 -33.52 6.21
N ALA A 119 15.35 -32.59 7.16
CA ALA A 119 14.60 -32.63 8.40
C ALA A 119 13.09 -32.57 8.15
N GLN A 120 12.66 -31.83 7.11
CA GLN A 120 11.26 -31.77 6.69
C GLN A 120 10.77 -33.12 6.16
N ALA A 121 11.49 -33.73 5.22
CA ALA A 121 11.18 -35.05 4.67
C ALA A 121 11.13 -36.13 5.77
N ALA A 122 12.09 -36.12 6.70
CA ALA A 122 12.10 -37.02 7.84
C ALA A 122 10.89 -36.83 8.77
N ALA A 123 10.38 -35.61 8.93
CA ALA A 123 9.17 -35.35 9.70
C ALA A 123 7.91 -35.92 9.04
N VAL A 124 7.79 -35.79 7.71
CA VAL A 124 6.71 -36.41 6.92
C VAL A 124 6.71 -37.92 7.07
N VAL A 125 7.86 -38.57 6.85
CA VAL A 125 8.01 -40.04 7.00
C VAL A 125 7.63 -40.50 8.41
N ARG A 126 8.12 -39.80 9.43
CA ARG A 126 7.80 -40.09 10.84
C ARG A 126 6.32 -39.95 11.15
N ALA A 127 5.66 -38.94 10.57
CA ALA A 127 4.22 -38.72 10.75
C ALA A 127 3.39 -39.82 10.07
N CYS A 128 3.76 -40.24 8.86
CA CYS A 128 3.14 -41.36 8.16
C CYS A 128 3.23 -42.66 8.97
N ARG A 129 4.42 -42.98 9.49
CA ARG A 129 4.63 -44.17 10.33
C ARG A 129 3.77 -44.16 11.59
N LYS A 130 3.70 -43.02 12.30
CA LYS A 130 2.86 -42.88 13.49
C LYS A 130 1.37 -43.08 13.20
N ALA A 131 0.94 -42.79 11.98
CA ALA A 131 -0.44 -42.99 11.52
C ALA A 131 -0.70 -44.38 10.90
N GLY A 132 0.29 -45.29 10.88
CA GLY A 132 0.14 -46.63 10.31
C GLY A 132 0.03 -46.65 8.77
N ILE A 133 0.54 -45.61 8.10
CA ILE A 133 0.60 -45.54 6.63
C ILE A 133 1.78 -46.40 6.14
N GLY A 134 1.51 -47.38 5.28
CA GLY A 134 2.52 -48.30 4.73
C GLY A 134 3.09 -47.87 3.38
N ARG A 135 2.43 -46.95 2.68
CA ARG A 135 2.86 -46.39 1.40
C ARG A 135 2.70 -44.87 1.36
N LEU A 136 3.74 -44.16 0.96
CA LEU A 136 3.72 -42.72 0.70
C LEU A 136 3.93 -42.49 -0.79
N THR A 137 2.95 -41.88 -1.45
CA THR A 137 3.05 -41.46 -2.84
C THR A 137 3.40 -39.98 -2.89
N VAL A 138 4.34 -39.58 -3.74
CA VAL A 138 4.91 -38.23 -3.78
C VAL A 138 4.61 -37.58 -5.14
N ALA A 139 3.90 -36.47 -5.12
CA ALA A 139 3.69 -35.60 -6.28
C ALA A 139 4.43 -34.28 -6.09
N HIS A 140 4.79 -33.60 -7.18
CA HIS A 140 5.34 -32.25 -7.12
C HIS A 140 4.73 -31.31 -8.16
N ASP A 141 4.81 -30.01 -7.90
CA ASP A 141 4.24 -28.94 -8.72
C ASP A 141 5.13 -28.45 -9.87
N GLY A 142 6.30 -29.07 -10.03
CA GLY A 142 7.34 -28.71 -11.03
C GLY A 142 8.13 -27.44 -10.69
N SER A 143 8.07 -26.95 -9.45
CA SER A 143 9.00 -25.94 -8.96
C SER A 143 10.29 -26.59 -8.46
N ASP A 144 11.41 -25.86 -8.48
CA ASP A 144 12.69 -26.31 -7.92
C ASP A 144 12.55 -26.81 -6.47
N HIS A 145 11.73 -26.13 -5.66
CA HIS A 145 11.46 -26.53 -4.28
C HIS A 145 10.66 -27.84 -4.24
N GLY A 146 9.60 -27.95 -5.05
CA GLY A 146 8.79 -29.16 -5.13
C GLY A 146 9.58 -30.38 -5.60
N GLU A 147 10.37 -30.24 -6.66
CA GLU A 147 11.23 -31.30 -7.19
C GLU A 147 12.32 -31.72 -6.20
N SER A 148 12.97 -30.75 -5.55
CA SER A 148 14.01 -31.02 -4.57
C SER A 148 13.46 -31.79 -3.37
N LEU A 149 12.34 -31.35 -2.80
CA LEU A 149 11.73 -32.01 -1.64
C LEU A 149 11.15 -33.38 -2.01
N ALA A 150 10.54 -33.52 -3.20
CA ALA A 150 10.06 -34.80 -3.69
C ALA A 150 11.20 -35.82 -3.80
N ARG A 151 12.37 -35.41 -4.31
CA ARG A 151 13.56 -36.26 -4.38
C ARG A 151 14.05 -36.69 -2.99
N LEU A 152 13.99 -35.81 -2.00
CA LEU A 152 14.35 -36.14 -0.61
C LEU A 152 13.39 -37.15 0.00
N LEU A 153 12.09 -37.00 -0.24
CA LEU A 153 11.09 -37.96 0.22
C LEU A 153 11.27 -39.33 -0.46
N LEU A 154 11.45 -39.36 -1.78
CA LEU A 154 11.71 -40.59 -2.54
C LEU A 154 13.00 -41.29 -2.11
N GLY A 155 14.01 -40.52 -1.71
CA GLY A 155 15.27 -41.04 -1.18
C GLY A 155 15.19 -41.54 0.27
N ALA A 156 14.15 -41.17 1.03
CA ALA A 156 13.95 -41.56 2.42
C ALA A 156 13.33 -42.97 2.55
N VAL A 157 13.82 -43.93 1.76
CA VAL A 157 13.36 -45.32 1.77
C VAL A 157 13.69 -45.95 3.12
N ASP A 158 12.65 -46.33 3.87
CA ASP A 158 12.75 -47.01 5.16
C ASP A 158 12.21 -48.44 5.04
N THR A 159 12.77 -49.36 5.81
CA THR A 159 12.46 -50.81 5.80
C THR A 159 11.00 -51.17 6.10
N GLY A 160 10.20 -50.21 6.60
CA GLY A 160 8.78 -50.39 6.93
C GLY A 160 7.79 -49.54 6.13
N MET A 161 8.23 -48.74 5.15
CA MET A 161 7.35 -47.89 4.34
C MET A 161 7.86 -47.75 2.91
N SER A 162 6.99 -47.98 1.93
CA SER A 162 7.30 -47.75 0.51
C SER A 162 7.06 -46.28 0.15
N VAL A 163 8.06 -45.61 -0.43
CA VAL A 163 7.92 -44.24 -0.96
C VAL A 163 8.08 -44.28 -2.47
N VAL A 164 7.08 -43.80 -3.20
CA VAL A 164 7.04 -43.87 -4.67
C VAL A 164 6.52 -42.57 -5.27
N GLU A 165 6.89 -42.33 -6.52
CA GLU A 165 6.40 -41.17 -7.27
C GLU A 165 4.94 -41.38 -7.67
N PHE A 166 4.17 -40.29 -7.71
CA PHE A 166 2.78 -40.29 -8.18
C PHE A 166 2.74 -40.44 -9.69
N ASP A 167 2.05 -41.47 -10.18
CA ASP A 167 1.97 -41.85 -11.58
C ASP A 167 0.54 -41.69 -12.16
N ASP A 168 -0.27 -40.81 -11.56
CA ASP A 168 -1.70 -40.62 -11.85
C ASP A 168 -2.59 -41.85 -11.58
N SER A 169 -2.05 -42.94 -11.02
CA SER A 169 -2.85 -44.11 -10.62
C SER A 169 -3.71 -43.83 -9.39
N PRO A 170 -4.90 -44.47 -9.28
CA PRO A 170 -5.71 -44.41 -8.07
C PRO A 170 -4.93 -44.86 -6.83
N LEU A 171 -5.04 -44.09 -5.75
CA LEU A 171 -4.37 -44.38 -4.48
C LEU A 171 -5.13 -45.46 -3.71
N GLY A 172 -4.43 -46.54 -3.34
CA GLY A 172 -5.01 -47.68 -2.63
C GLY A 172 -5.13 -47.46 -1.11
N PRO A 173 -5.70 -48.44 -0.37
CA PRO A 173 -5.78 -48.39 1.09
C PRO A 173 -4.38 -48.29 1.73
N HIS A 174 -4.30 -47.66 2.91
CA HIS A 174 -3.05 -47.41 3.65
C HIS A 174 -1.98 -46.59 2.88
N THR A 175 -2.40 -45.83 1.86
CA THR A 175 -1.53 -44.94 1.08
C THR A 175 -1.82 -43.48 1.42
N ALA A 176 -0.77 -42.68 1.64
CA ALA A 176 -0.87 -41.23 1.74
C ALA A 176 -0.27 -40.52 0.52
N LEU A 177 -0.69 -39.29 0.27
CA LEU A 177 -0.16 -38.43 -0.79
C LEU A 177 0.60 -37.25 -0.18
N ALA A 178 1.89 -37.14 -0.45
CA ALA A 178 2.65 -35.92 -0.24
C ALA A 178 2.65 -35.06 -1.52
N VAL A 179 2.27 -33.80 -1.42
CA VAL A 179 2.31 -32.85 -2.56
C VAL A 179 3.33 -31.76 -2.29
N CYS A 180 4.44 -31.81 -3.04
CA CYS A 180 5.60 -30.97 -2.87
C CYS A 180 5.54 -29.73 -3.79
N GLY A 181 5.83 -28.54 -3.26
CA GLY A 181 5.86 -27.34 -4.10
C GLY A 181 5.55 -26.04 -3.39
N ILE A 182 5.24 -25.02 -4.19
CA ILE A 182 4.82 -23.71 -3.71
C ILE A 182 3.28 -23.61 -3.66
N HIS A 183 2.75 -22.96 -2.64
CA HIS A 183 1.36 -23.07 -2.19
C HIS A 183 0.30 -22.82 -3.27
N HIS A 184 0.47 -21.83 -4.16
CA HIS A 184 -0.51 -21.60 -5.23
C HIS A 184 -0.53 -22.72 -6.28
N ARG A 185 0.63 -23.26 -6.66
CA ARG A 185 0.72 -24.38 -7.60
C ARG A 185 0.34 -25.70 -6.97
N VAL A 186 0.66 -25.90 -5.69
CA VAL A 186 0.20 -27.04 -4.89
C VAL A 186 -1.33 -27.03 -4.80
N ALA A 187 -1.95 -25.87 -4.57
CA ALA A 187 -3.41 -25.73 -4.56
C ALA A 187 -4.03 -26.10 -5.92
N ASP A 188 -3.41 -25.69 -7.03
CA ASP A 188 -3.83 -26.10 -8.38
C ASP A 188 -3.66 -27.61 -8.59
N LEU A 189 -2.54 -28.18 -8.14
CA LEU A 189 -2.21 -29.60 -8.28
C LEU A 189 -3.19 -30.47 -7.49
N LEU A 190 -3.51 -30.11 -6.24
CA LEU A 190 -4.51 -30.80 -5.43
C LEU A 190 -5.90 -30.79 -6.09
N ARG A 191 -6.30 -29.65 -6.68
CA ARG A 191 -7.55 -29.53 -7.43
C ARG A 191 -7.58 -30.38 -8.70
N ARG A 192 -6.42 -30.70 -9.29
CA ARG A 192 -6.32 -31.63 -10.42
C ARG A 192 -6.37 -33.08 -9.99
N ILE A 193 -5.51 -33.47 -9.03
CA ILE A 193 -5.38 -34.85 -8.53
C ILE A 193 -6.71 -35.33 -7.93
N ARG A 194 -7.39 -34.48 -7.14
CA ARG A 194 -8.64 -34.80 -6.43
C ARG A 194 -8.55 -36.13 -5.67
N PRO A 195 -7.64 -36.23 -4.68
CA PRO A 195 -7.52 -37.43 -3.87
C PRO A 195 -8.86 -37.75 -3.18
N ALA A 196 -9.15 -39.04 -3.03
CA ALA A 196 -10.36 -39.48 -2.34
C ALA A 196 -10.33 -39.02 -0.86
N PRO A 197 -11.49 -38.71 -0.23
CA PRO A 197 -11.54 -38.14 1.12
C PRO A 197 -10.82 -38.96 2.21
N GLU A 198 -10.72 -40.27 2.03
CA GLU A 198 -10.05 -41.21 2.92
C GLU A 198 -8.52 -41.23 2.78
N VAL A 199 -7.97 -40.64 1.71
CA VAL A 199 -6.53 -40.59 1.45
C VAL A 199 -5.92 -39.46 2.28
N PRO A 200 -4.99 -39.74 3.21
CA PRO A 200 -4.28 -38.69 3.94
C PRO A 200 -3.41 -37.89 2.98
N VAL A 201 -3.60 -36.58 2.96
CA VAL A 201 -2.82 -35.65 2.13
C VAL A 201 -1.91 -34.80 3.02
N ILE A 202 -0.64 -34.70 2.66
CA ILE A 202 0.37 -33.87 3.33
C ILE A 202 0.95 -32.88 2.33
N VAL A 203 0.94 -31.59 2.67
CA VAL A 203 1.54 -30.51 1.86
C VAL A 203 2.73 -29.88 2.58
N THR A 204 3.57 -29.18 1.83
CA THR A 204 4.84 -28.58 2.29
C THR A 204 4.65 -27.40 3.23
N ASP A 205 5.76 -26.96 3.83
CA ASP A 205 5.82 -25.75 4.64
C ASP A 205 5.44 -24.47 3.90
N ASP A 206 5.68 -24.38 2.58
CA ASP A 206 5.25 -23.22 1.81
C ASP A 206 3.72 -23.03 1.83
N CYS A 207 2.97 -24.11 2.07
CA CYS A 207 1.50 -24.11 2.20
C CYS A 207 1.01 -23.67 3.58
N ASP A 208 1.90 -23.45 4.56
CA ASP A 208 1.57 -22.95 5.89
C ASP A 208 1.30 -21.44 5.91
N VAL A 209 0.47 -20.98 4.98
CA VAL A 209 0.07 -19.59 4.81
C VAL A 209 -1.45 -19.44 4.89
N PRO A 210 -1.97 -18.31 5.42
CA PRO A 210 -3.41 -18.14 5.62
C PRO A 210 -4.28 -18.29 4.36
N GLU A 211 -3.72 -17.97 3.19
CA GLU A 211 -4.46 -18.00 1.92
C GLU A 211 -4.55 -19.39 1.28
N PHE A 212 -3.70 -20.35 1.67
CA PHE A 212 -3.61 -21.64 0.98
C PHE A 212 -4.94 -22.41 0.95
N SER A 213 -5.61 -22.51 2.09
CA SER A 213 -6.90 -23.19 2.19
C SER A 213 -7.98 -22.54 1.31
N ALA A 214 -7.91 -21.22 1.09
CA ALA A 214 -8.81 -20.52 0.17
C ALA A 214 -8.49 -20.84 -1.31
N LEU A 215 -7.21 -20.94 -1.67
CA LEU A 215 -6.75 -21.30 -3.01
C LEU A 215 -7.08 -22.75 -3.38
N ALA A 216 -6.99 -23.66 -2.41
CA ALA A 216 -7.29 -25.09 -2.60
C ALA A 216 -8.81 -25.39 -2.51
N GLY A 217 -9.59 -24.54 -1.84
CA GLY A 217 -11.03 -24.73 -1.67
C GLY A 217 -11.33 -26.04 -0.92
N ARG A 218 -12.31 -26.82 -1.40
CA ARG A 218 -12.64 -28.14 -0.79
C ARG A 218 -11.50 -29.15 -0.88
N ALA A 219 -10.51 -28.95 -1.77
CA ALA A 219 -9.35 -29.84 -1.82
C ALA A 219 -8.42 -29.67 -0.61
N ALA A 220 -8.65 -28.67 0.25
CA ALA A 220 -7.97 -28.48 1.53
C ALA A 220 -8.58 -29.34 2.67
N ASP A 221 -9.75 -29.93 2.47
CA ASP A 221 -10.46 -30.67 3.52
C ASP A 221 -9.65 -31.92 3.91
N GLY A 222 -9.33 -32.05 5.20
CA GLY A 222 -8.53 -33.18 5.72
C GLY A 222 -7.04 -33.14 5.36
N VAL A 223 -6.58 -32.09 4.66
CA VAL A 223 -5.16 -31.89 4.35
C VAL A 223 -4.38 -31.58 5.63
N ARG A 224 -3.16 -32.10 5.70
CA ARG A 224 -2.17 -31.78 6.73
C ARG A 224 -1.03 -30.98 6.12
N VAL A 225 -0.46 -30.07 6.88
CA VAL A 225 0.64 -29.20 6.45
C VAL A 225 1.88 -29.48 7.27
N VAL A 226 3.03 -29.48 6.62
CA VAL A 226 4.31 -29.48 7.34
C VAL A 226 4.53 -28.09 7.92
N ARG A 227 4.70 -27.98 9.23
CA ARG A 227 4.80 -26.71 9.93
C ARG A 227 6.05 -26.68 10.80
N LEU A 228 6.64 -25.49 10.92
CA LEU A 228 7.72 -25.25 11.86
C LEU A 228 7.18 -25.08 13.29
N SER A 229 7.68 -25.88 14.22
CA SER A 229 7.40 -25.75 15.66
C SER A 229 7.75 -24.35 16.14
N GLY A 230 6.86 -23.73 16.93
CA GLY A 230 7.02 -22.33 17.34
C GLY A 230 6.67 -21.29 16.26
N GLY A 231 6.39 -21.73 15.03
CA GLY A 231 5.93 -20.90 13.91
C GLY A 231 7.05 -20.14 13.20
N ALA A 232 6.87 -19.93 11.89
CA ALA A 232 7.81 -19.19 11.06
C ALA A 232 8.05 -17.74 11.54
N ALA A 233 7.02 -17.08 12.07
CA ALA A 233 7.11 -15.72 12.61
C ALA A 233 8.12 -15.59 13.76
N ALA A 234 8.28 -16.63 14.59
CA ALA A 234 9.25 -16.61 15.68
C ALA A 234 10.69 -16.61 15.15
N ARG A 235 10.98 -17.36 14.08
CA ARG A 235 12.31 -17.40 13.45
C ARG A 235 12.67 -16.08 12.81
N VAL A 236 11.72 -15.49 12.09
CA VAL A 236 11.92 -14.17 11.50
C VAL A 236 12.16 -13.12 12.58
N THR A 237 11.35 -13.13 13.64
CA THR A 237 11.52 -12.20 14.77
C THR A 237 12.90 -12.38 15.42
N ALA A 238 13.35 -13.62 15.62
CA ALA A 238 14.69 -13.91 16.14
C ALA A 238 15.79 -13.37 15.22
N ALA A 239 15.67 -13.51 13.89
CA ALA A 239 16.62 -12.95 12.93
C ALA A 239 16.74 -11.43 13.04
N PHE A 240 15.60 -10.72 13.12
CA PHE A 240 15.57 -9.27 13.32
C PHE A 240 16.17 -8.88 14.65
N ALA A 241 15.81 -9.57 15.74
CA ALA A 241 16.31 -9.28 17.08
C ALA A 241 17.82 -9.50 17.19
N ALA A 242 18.35 -10.59 16.62
CA ALA A 242 19.77 -10.89 16.66
C ALA A 242 20.60 -9.87 15.87
N LEU A 243 20.18 -9.51 14.65
CA LEU A 243 20.83 -8.45 13.88
C LEU A 243 20.73 -7.07 14.56
N ALA A 244 19.58 -6.76 15.16
CA ALA A 244 19.40 -5.54 15.91
C ALA A 244 20.27 -5.48 17.17
N GLY A 245 20.36 -6.59 17.91
CA GLY A 245 21.21 -6.72 19.09
C GLY A 245 22.69 -6.52 18.75
N ALA A 246 23.19 -7.26 17.76
CA ALA A 246 24.57 -7.17 17.31
C ALA A 246 24.95 -5.76 16.84
N LEU A 247 24.16 -5.15 15.94
CA LEU A 247 24.41 -3.80 15.42
C LEU A 247 24.10 -2.70 16.43
N GLY A 248 23.26 -2.96 17.43
CA GLY A 248 23.03 -2.07 18.56
C GLY A 248 24.25 -1.99 19.47
N LYS A 249 24.89 -3.13 19.74
CA LYS A 249 26.13 -3.22 20.54
C LYS A 249 27.34 -2.70 19.77
N GLN A 250 27.49 -3.07 18.49
CA GLN A 250 28.65 -2.71 17.67
C GLN A 250 28.23 -2.23 16.25
N PRO A 251 27.81 -0.95 16.10
CA PRO A 251 27.21 -0.45 14.85
C PRO A 251 28.13 -0.44 13.62
N ARG A 252 29.45 -0.54 13.83
CA ARG A 252 30.47 -0.44 12.77
C ARG A 252 30.97 -1.80 12.28
N GLU A 253 30.62 -2.89 12.96
CA GLU A 253 31.11 -4.21 12.60
C GLU A 253 30.50 -4.69 11.28
N ARG A 254 31.30 -5.46 10.53
CA ARG A 254 30.98 -5.95 9.18
C ARG A 254 31.51 -7.36 9.00
N GLY A 255 31.10 -8.02 7.92
CA GLY A 255 31.63 -9.33 7.53
C GLY A 255 31.42 -10.42 8.58
N VAL A 256 32.36 -11.35 8.65
CA VAL A 256 32.32 -12.51 9.57
C VAL A 256 32.20 -12.08 11.03
N THR A 257 32.92 -11.02 11.44
CA THR A 257 32.86 -10.49 12.81
C THR A 257 31.46 -10.04 13.20
N LEU A 258 30.72 -9.39 12.29
CA LEU A 258 29.32 -9.05 12.54
C LEU A 258 28.47 -10.32 12.68
N LEU A 259 28.71 -11.33 11.85
CA LEU A 259 27.94 -12.58 11.92
C LEU A 259 28.22 -13.37 13.20
N ASP A 260 29.45 -13.36 13.72
CA ASP A 260 29.79 -13.95 15.01
C ASP A 260 29.08 -13.24 16.17
N LEU A 261 28.91 -11.92 16.10
CA LEU A 261 28.07 -11.19 17.06
C LEU A 261 26.61 -11.63 16.96
N VAL A 262 26.09 -11.82 15.74
CA VAL A 262 24.72 -12.31 15.53
C VAL A 262 24.55 -13.73 16.11
N ARG A 263 25.52 -14.62 15.91
CA ARG A 263 25.56 -15.96 16.55
C ARG A 263 25.47 -15.84 18.07
N GLY A 264 26.22 -14.90 18.67
CA GLY A 264 26.19 -14.65 20.12
C GLY A 264 24.87 -14.08 20.67
N GLU A 265 23.97 -13.57 19.82
CA GLU A 265 22.61 -13.18 20.24
C GLU A 265 21.61 -14.35 20.20
N LEU A 266 21.99 -15.48 19.62
CA LEU A 266 21.13 -16.63 19.39
C LEU A 266 21.44 -17.74 20.41
N PRO A 267 20.44 -18.56 20.80
CA PRO A 267 20.62 -19.63 21.76
C PRO A 267 21.22 -20.91 21.14
N ASP A 268 21.40 -20.94 19.82
CA ASP A 268 21.74 -22.13 19.04
C ASP A 268 23.23 -22.16 18.68
N ASP A 269 23.80 -23.35 18.61
CA ASP A 269 25.15 -23.58 18.08
C ASP A 269 25.10 -23.74 16.55
N PHE A 270 26.13 -23.24 15.86
CA PHE A 270 26.24 -23.29 14.41
C PHE A 270 27.59 -23.86 13.98
N ASP A 271 27.60 -24.57 12.85
CA ASP A 271 28.83 -25.01 12.20
C ASP A 271 29.52 -23.85 11.46
N ASP A 272 30.68 -24.17 10.88
CA ASP A 272 31.52 -23.19 10.16
C ASP A 272 30.81 -22.58 8.95
N ASP A 273 29.92 -23.34 8.30
CA ASP A 273 29.14 -22.87 7.16
C ASP A 273 27.90 -22.06 7.61
N GLY A 274 27.54 -22.10 8.89
CA GLY A 274 26.45 -21.33 9.49
C GLY A 274 25.14 -22.10 9.63
N ASP A 275 25.22 -23.43 9.56
CA ASP A 275 24.11 -24.34 9.77
C ASP A 275 23.98 -24.77 11.24
N PRO A 276 22.75 -24.93 11.76
CA PRO A 276 22.56 -25.24 13.17
C PRO A 276 22.98 -26.66 13.53
N VAL A 277 23.82 -26.81 14.55
CA VAL A 277 24.33 -28.10 15.03
C VAL A 277 23.29 -28.73 15.97
N GLY A 278 22.82 -29.93 15.64
CA GLY A 278 21.82 -30.63 16.44
C GLY A 278 20.38 -30.09 16.29
N GLY A 279 20.16 -29.15 15.36
CA GLY A 279 18.87 -28.53 15.10
C GLY A 279 18.71 -27.16 15.77
N ILE A 280 17.52 -26.56 15.64
CA ILE A 280 17.22 -25.23 16.18
C ILE A 280 16.38 -25.39 17.47
N THR A 281 16.78 -24.72 18.53
CA THR A 281 16.10 -24.74 19.83
C THR A 281 14.65 -24.27 19.69
N GLY A 282 13.73 -25.15 20.08
CA GLY A 282 12.29 -24.88 20.00
C GLY A 282 11.72 -24.87 18.57
N ALA A 283 12.51 -25.19 17.54
CA ALA A 283 12.06 -25.26 16.15
C ALA A 283 12.43 -26.59 15.48
N GLY A 284 11.41 -27.33 15.06
CA GLY A 284 11.53 -28.56 14.30
C GLY A 284 10.31 -28.74 13.40
N TRP A 285 10.39 -29.60 12.40
CA TRP A 285 9.26 -29.86 11.50
C TRP A 285 8.24 -30.81 12.14
N GLN A 286 6.98 -30.42 12.06
CA GLN A 286 5.82 -31.20 12.51
C GLN A 286 4.80 -31.29 11.38
N VAL A 287 3.93 -32.31 11.40
CA VAL A 287 2.84 -32.46 10.44
C VAL A 287 1.54 -32.23 11.18
N ASP A 288 0.95 -31.07 10.99
CA ASP A 288 -0.26 -30.63 11.70
C ASP A 288 -1.47 -30.62 10.75
N PRO A 289 -2.70 -30.69 11.26
CA PRO A 289 -3.87 -30.38 10.45
C PRO A 289 -3.70 -29.01 9.81
N LEU A 290 -3.94 -28.91 8.50
CA LEU A 290 -3.99 -27.63 7.83
C LEU A 290 -5.05 -26.77 8.53
N PRO A 291 -4.74 -25.51 8.88
CA PRO A 291 -5.75 -24.63 9.43
C PRO A 291 -6.94 -24.63 8.49
N ALA A 292 -8.13 -24.92 9.04
CA ALA A 292 -9.36 -24.79 8.28
C ALA A 292 -9.33 -23.44 7.58
N ALA A 293 -9.64 -23.41 6.27
CA ALA A 293 -9.88 -22.14 5.58
C ALA A 293 -10.70 -21.28 6.53
N PRO A 294 -10.25 -20.05 6.88
CA PRO A 294 -10.83 -19.27 7.96
C PRO A 294 -12.34 -19.29 7.78
N GLY A 295 -13.01 -20.14 8.57
CA GLY A 295 -14.38 -20.52 8.25
C GLY A 295 -15.20 -19.28 8.44
N LYS A 296 -15.83 -18.74 7.37
CA LYS A 296 -16.43 -17.39 7.29
C LYS A 296 -16.15 -16.61 8.57
N ALA A 297 -14.92 -16.09 8.70
CA ALA A 297 -14.52 -15.37 9.90
C ALA A 297 -15.68 -14.45 10.26
N THR A 298 -16.13 -14.45 11.52
CA THR A 298 -17.15 -13.50 11.95
C THR A 298 -16.71 -12.15 11.42
N PRO A 299 -17.46 -11.54 10.48
CA PRO A 299 -16.93 -10.44 9.71
C PRO A 299 -16.43 -9.38 10.67
N ARG A 300 -15.24 -8.80 10.44
CA ARG A 300 -14.77 -7.72 11.31
C ARG A 300 -15.82 -6.62 11.27
N ARG A 301 -16.47 -6.37 12.41
CA ARG A 301 -17.65 -5.50 12.50
C ARG A 301 -17.22 -4.08 12.82
N TYR A 302 -17.63 -3.18 11.95
CA TYR A 302 -17.51 -1.73 12.11
C TYR A 302 -18.89 -1.11 12.07
N ASP A 303 -19.01 0.09 12.60
CA ASP A 303 -20.24 0.87 12.42
C ASP A 303 -20.22 1.50 11.02
N VAL A 304 -19.06 2.03 10.59
CA VAL A 304 -18.88 2.56 9.23
C VAL A 304 -17.59 2.05 8.59
N ALA A 305 -17.67 1.62 7.33
CA ALA A 305 -16.49 1.39 6.49
C ALA A 305 -16.33 2.54 5.48
N VAL A 306 -15.16 3.19 5.49
CA VAL A 306 -14.79 4.24 4.52
C VAL A 306 -13.85 3.64 3.48
N ILE A 307 -14.30 3.57 2.23
CA ILE A 307 -13.54 3.02 1.11
C ILE A 307 -12.87 4.18 0.37
N GLY A 308 -11.55 4.26 0.46
CA GLY A 308 -10.70 5.29 -0.12
C GLY A 308 -9.95 6.09 0.96
N ALA A 309 -8.62 6.08 0.91
CA ALA A 309 -7.74 6.84 1.80
C ALA A 309 -7.19 8.13 1.17
N GLY A 310 -7.96 8.74 0.26
CA GLY A 310 -7.68 10.08 -0.25
C GLY A 310 -8.04 11.18 0.74
N VAL A 311 -7.87 12.45 0.36
CA VAL A 311 -8.12 13.60 1.25
C VAL A 311 -9.54 13.61 1.83
N VAL A 312 -10.55 13.28 1.02
CA VAL A 312 -11.95 13.25 1.46
C VAL A 312 -12.20 12.04 2.35
N GLY A 313 -11.77 10.85 1.96
CA GLY A 313 -11.99 9.64 2.76
C GLY A 313 -11.34 9.70 4.15
N LEU A 314 -10.09 10.17 4.24
CA LEU A 314 -9.41 10.35 5.53
C LEU A 314 -10.07 11.43 6.39
N ALA A 315 -10.53 12.52 5.78
CA ALA A 315 -11.28 13.55 6.50
C ALA A 315 -12.62 13.01 7.01
N THR A 316 -13.38 12.27 6.19
CA THR A 316 -14.64 11.64 6.60
C THR A 316 -14.43 10.64 7.72
N ALA A 317 -13.39 9.80 7.62
CA ALA A 317 -13.05 8.84 8.67
C ALA A 317 -12.74 9.53 10.01
N ALA A 318 -12.05 10.67 9.97
CA ALA A 318 -11.79 11.48 11.16
C ALA A 318 -13.08 12.04 11.77
N GLU A 319 -13.96 12.67 10.98
CA GLU A 319 -15.24 13.20 11.48
C GLU A 319 -16.10 12.10 12.11
N LEU A 320 -16.18 10.93 11.49
CA LEU A 320 -16.94 9.79 12.01
C LEU A 320 -16.35 9.22 13.31
N ALA A 321 -15.04 9.04 13.37
CA ALA A 321 -14.37 8.51 14.55
C ALA A 321 -14.46 9.49 15.73
N GLU A 322 -14.34 10.80 15.48
CA GLU A 322 -14.53 11.84 16.50
C GLU A 322 -15.98 11.89 17.02
N ALA A 323 -16.95 11.46 16.21
CA ALA A 323 -18.33 11.25 16.64
C ALA A 323 -18.54 9.94 17.44
N GLY A 324 -17.48 9.21 17.79
CA GLY A 324 -17.54 7.98 18.59
C GLY A 324 -17.91 6.72 17.81
N THR A 325 -17.81 6.77 16.48
CA THR A 325 -18.15 5.64 15.60
C THR A 325 -16.96 4.69 15.43
N ARG A 326 -17.18 3.37 15.41
CA ARG A 326 -16.11 2.41 15.05
C ARG A 326 -15.92 2.41 13.54
N VAL A 327 -14.83 3.01 13.08
CA VAL A 327 -14.55 3.23 11.66
C VAL A 327 -13.43 2.33 11.15
N ALA A 328 -13.66 1.67 10.01
CA ALA A 328 -12.61 1.07 9.19
C ALA A 328 -12.29 1.95 7.99
N VAL A 329 -11.01 2.11 7.66
CA VAL A 329 -10.54 2.75 6.42
C VAL A 329 -9.90 1.70 5.53
N LEU A 330 -10.37 1.59 4.29
CA LEU A 330 -9.88 0.63 3.29
C LEU A 330 -9.31 1.36 2.07
N ALA A 331 -8.19 0.89 1.52
CA ALA A 331 -7.61 1.43 0.30
C ALA A 331 -6.76 0.38 -0.44
N ALA A 332 -6.83 0.36 -1.78
CA ALA A 332 -6.13 -0.62 -2.63
C ALA A 332 -4.63 -0.73 -2.33
N ASP A 333 -3.91 0.38 -2.45
CA ASP A 333 -2.44 0.41 -2.33
C ASP A 333 -2.00 1.21 -1.10
N GLY A 334 -2.74 1.10 0.01
CA GLY A 334 -2.53 1.96 1.19
C GLY A 334 -2.77 3.45 0.90
N GLY A 335 -3.51 3.75 -0.18
CA GLY A 335 -3.77 5.11 -0.66
C GLY A 335 -2.61 5.76 -1.41
N THR A 336 -1.61 4.98 -1.87
CA THR A 336 -0.42 5.52 -2.58
C THR A 336 -0.70 5.93 -4.02
N ALA A 337 -1.57 5.21 -4.74
CA ALA A 337 -1.99 5.53 -6.10
C ALA A 337 -3.32 6.31 -6.10
N CYS A 338 -3.30 7.60 -5.76
CA CYS A 338 -4.51 8.44 -5.78
C CYS A 338 -4.25 9.89 -6.20
N ALA A 339 -5.27 10.54 -6.80
CA ALA A 339 -5.23 11.94 -7.21
C ALA A 339 -4.79 12.89 -6.08
N SER A 340 -5.13 12.57 -4.83
CA SER A 340 -4.73 13.39 -3.67
C SER A 340 -3.21 13.48 -3.47
N ARG A 341 -2.43 12.51 -3.95
CA ARG A 341 -0.96 12.53 -3.85
C ARG A 341 -0.27 13.22 -5.03
N VAL A 342 -0.98 13.38 -6.14
CA VAL A 342 -0.50 14.00 -7.37
C VAL A 342 -1.41 15.18 -7.75
N SER A 343 -1.62 16.08 -6.78
CA SER A 343 -2.44 17.27 -6.93
C SER A 343 -1.63 18.55 -6.76
N GLY A 344 -2.06 19.63 -7.43
CA GLY A 344 -1.63 20.99 -7.10
C GLY A 344 -2.06 21.43 -5.70
N ALA A 345 -3.11 20.80 -5.15
CA ALA A 345 -3.67 21.06 -3.82
C ALA A 345 -3.94 22.55 -3.55
N LEU A 346 -4.45 23.24 -4.57
CA LEU A 346 -4.83 24.65 -4.48
C LEU A 346 -6.08 24.77 -3.61
N VAL A 347 -6.06 25.70 -2.67
CA VAL A 347 -7.14 25.94 -1.71
C VAL A 347 -7.56 27.40 -1.78
N ARG A 348 -8.82 27.62 -2.17
CA ARG A 348 -9.48 28.93 -2.30
C ARG A 348 -10.98 28.75 -2.09
N ALA A 349 -11.64 29.76 -1.54
CA ALA A 349 -13.10 29.81 -1.43
C ALA A 349 -13.76 30.22 -2.75
N PHE A 350 -13.12 31.08 -3.53
CA PHE A 350 -13.64 31.52 -4.82
C PHE A 350 -13.86 30.33 -5.76
N ALA A 351 -14.93 30.36 -6.54
CA ALA A 351 -15.18 29.52 -7.72
C ALA A 351 -16.23 30.21 -8.63
N LEU A 352 -16.17 29.94 -9.94
CA LEU A 352 -17.13 30.51 -10.90
C LEU A 352 -18.51 29.89 -10.72
N GLU A 353 -18.57 28.56 -10.59
CA GLU A 353 -19.81 27.82 -10.46
C GLU A 353 -20.31 27.81 -9.01
N GLU A 354 -21.62 28.05 -8.83
CA GLU A 354 -22.23 28.20 -7.50
C GLU A 354 -22.10 26.93 -6.66
N ALA A 355 -22.35 25.75 -7.24
CA ALA A 355 -22.26 24.48 -6.53
C ALA A 355 -20.85 24.24 -5.95
N GLU A 356 -19.80 24.57 -6.69
CA GLU A 356 -18.42 24.46 -6.23
C GLU A 356 -18.09 25.54 -5.18
N ARG A 357 -18.54 26.78 -5.42
CA ARG A 357 -18.32 27.92 -4.52
C ARG A 357 -18.96 27.71 -3.15
N SER A 358 -20.20 27.24 -3.11
CA SER A 358 -20.93 26.96 -1.87
C SER A 358 -20.18 25.95 -1.00
N LEU A 359 -19.70 24.86 -1.60
CA LEU A 359 -18.94 23.84 -0.86
C LEU A 359 -17.56 24.35 -0.42
N ALA A 360 -16.89 25.17 -1.24
CA ALA A 360 -15.61 25.77 -0.91
C ALA A 360 -15.72 26.81 0.23
N LEU A 361 -16.79 27.61 0.26
CA LEU A 361 -17.08 28.56 1.34
C LEU A 361 -17.33 27.84 2.67
N GLU A 362 -18.11 26.75 2.65
CA GLU A 362 -18.32 25.92 3.84
C GLU A 362 -16.98 25.33 4.34
N ALA A 363 -16.17 24.78 3.43
CA ALA A 363 -14.87 24.22 3.76
C ALA A 363 -13.90 25.28 4.33
N PHE A 364 -13.98 26.51 3.81
CA PHE A 364 -13.21 27.64 4.30
C PHE A 364 -13.61 28.01 5.73
N GLY A 365 -14.91 28.10 6.04
CA GLY A 365 -15.38 28.37 7.41
C GLY A 365 -14.99 27.28 8.43
N ARG A 366 -14.97 26.01 7.98
CA ARG A 366 -14.61 24.84 8.81
C ARG A 366 -13.11 24.74 9.11
N LEU A 367 -12.27 24.88 8.09
CA LEU A 367 -10.84 24.62 8.21
C LEU A 367 -9.98 25.74 7.61
N TRP A 368 -10.09 25.99 6.31
CA TRP A 368 -9.07 26.75 5.59
C TRP A 368 -8.98 28.23 5.99
N GLY A 369 -10.08 28.81 6.47
CA GLY A 369 -10.14 30.16 7.03
C GLY A 369 -9.46 30.29 8.40
N ARG A 370 -9.34 29.19 9.17
CA ARG A 370 -8.81 29.18 10.54
C ARG A 370 -7.29 29.02 10.56
N ARG A 371 -6.54 30.14 10.61
CA ARG A 371 -5.09 30.18 10.36
C ARG A 371 -4.26 29.17 11.17
N GLY A 372 -4.48 29.09 12.49
CA GLY A 372 -3.74 28.17 13.36
C GLY A 372 -4.13 26.70 13.22
N LEU A 373 -5.36 26.42 12.75
CA LEU A 373 -5.80 25.05 12.51
C LEU A 373 -5.32 24.57 11.14
N ALA A 374 -5.50 25.37 10.09
CA ALA A 374 -5.13 25.04 8.73
C ALA A 374 -3.62 24.76 8.58
N SER A 375 -2.76 25.48 9.32
CA SER A 375 -1.31 25.24 9.29
C SER A 375 -0.91 23.83 9.77
N ARG A 376 -1.71 23.19 10.63
CA ARG A 376 -1.47 21.80 11.08
C ARG A 376 -1.61 20.78 9.95
N TYR A 377 -2.29 21.16 8.86
CA TYR A 377 -2.46 20.36 7.65
C TYR A 377 -1.51 20.79 6.53
N GLY A 378 -0.45 21.55 6.84
CA GLY A 378 0.50 22.01 5.83
C GLY A 378 -0.10 23.03 4.84
N PHE A 379 -1.09 23.83 5.28
CA PHE A 379 -1.63 24.92 4.49
C PHE A 379 -0.70 26.14 4.51
N HIS A 380 -0.31 26.58 3.31
CA HIS A 380 0.50 27.75 3.06
C HIS A 380 -0.38 28.87 2.50
N ARG A 381 -0.57 29.93 3.29
CA ARG A 381 -1.31 31.12 2.87
C ARG A 381 -0.45 32.00 1.97
N SER A 382 -0.33 31.60 0.71
CA SER A 382 0.33 32.38 -0.34
C SER A 382 -0.60 33.37 -1.02
N GLY A 383 -1.90 33.33 -0.69
CA GLY A 383 -2.98 33.91 -1.48
C GLY A 383 -3.19 33.17 -2.81
N SER A 384 -4.33 33.46 -3.45
CA SER A 384 -4.74 32.89 -4.74
C SER A 384 -5.15 33.97 -5.72
N LEU A 385 -4.53 33.93 -6.89
CA LEU A 385 -4.80 34.81 -8.01
C LEU A 385 -5.51 34.03 -9.12
N VAL A 386 -6.77 34.38 -9.38
CA VAL A 386 -7.57 33.75 -10.42
C VAL A 386 -7.70 34.74 -11.59
N LEU A 387 -7.04 34.43 -12.71
CA LEU A 387 -6.97 35.29 -13.89
C LEU A 387 -8.14 35.00 -14.83
N LEU A 388 -8.73 36.06 -15.38
CA LEU A 388 -10.01 36.01 -16.06
C LEU A 388 -9.94 36.70 -17.42
N GLY A 389 -10.42 36.02 -18.46
CA GLY A 389 -10.81 36.65 -19.73
C GLY A 389 -12.17 37.34 -19.61
N ALA A 390 -12.56 38.12 -20.63
CA ALA A 390 -13.80 38.89 -20.65
C ALA A 390 -15.04 38.04 -20.33
N ASP A 391 -15.15 36.85 -20.93
CA ASP A 391 -16.29 35.94 -20.80
C ASP A 391 -16.52 35.42 -19.37
N HIS A 392 -15.51 35.52 -18.51
CA HIS A 392 -15.58 35.05 -17.13
C HIS A 392 -15.97 36.14 -16.12
N MET A 393 -15.87 37.42 -16.50
CA MET A 393 -15.96 38.54 -15.54
C MET A 393 -17.32 38.63 -14.86
N THR A 394 -18.42 38.46 -15.60
CA THR A 394 -19.78 38.52 -15.03
C THR A 394 -19.98 37.48 -13.93
N LYS A 395 -19.62 36.21 -14.21
CA LYS A 395 -19.69 35.13 -13.19
C LYS A 395 -18.74 35.38 -12.02
N ALA A 396 -17.56 35.94 -12.29
CA ALA A 396 -16.60 36.25 -11.24
C ALA A 396 -17.10 37.30 -10.26
N LEU A 397 -17.78 38.36 -10.73
CA LEU A 397 -18.36 39.39 -9.87
C LEU A 397 -19.42 38.80 -8.92
N VAL A 398 -20.31 37.95 -9.43
CA VAL A 398 -21.28 37.20 -8.59
C VAL A 398 -20.56 36.37 -7.52
N GLY A 399 -19.50 35.65 -7.91
CA GLY A 399 -18.71 34.87 -6.96
C GLY A 399 -18.02 35.70 -5.90
N VAL A 400 -17.52 36.89 -6.26
CA VAL A 400 -16.89 37.83 -5.33
C VAL A 400 -17.90 38.37 -4.32
N GLU A 401 -19.11 38.70 -4.76
CA GLU A 401 -20.19 39.14 -3.86
C GLU A 401 -20.56 38.06 -2.85
N ALA A 402 -20.68 36.79 -3.28
CA ALA A 402 -20.92 35.67 -2.37
C ALA A 402 -19.79 35.51 -1.34
N LEU A 403 -18.53 35.69 -1.74
CA LEU A 403 -17.38 35.65 -0.82
C LEU A 403 -17.43 36.80 0.20
N ARG A 404 -17.74 38.03 -0.25
CA ARG A 404 -17.88 39.20 0.61
C ARG A 404 -19.01 39.02 1.62
N ALA A 405 -20.15 38.51 1.17
CA ALA A 405 -21.29 38.20 2.03
C ALA A 405 -20.94 37.15 3.10
N ALA A 406 -20.07 36.19 2.77
CA ALA A 406 -19.55 35.20 3.72
C ALA A 406 -18.37 35.70 4.58
N GLY A 407 -18.01 36.99 4.49
CA GLY A 407 -16.91 37.58 5.26
C GLY A 407 -15.51 37.13 4.82
N VAL A 408 -15.36 36.56 3.62
CA VAL A 408 -14.06 36.15 3.08
C VAL A 408 -13.39 37.35 2.40
N PRO A 409 -12.18 37.75 2.82
CA PRO A 409 -11.45 38.85 2.16
C PRO A 409 -11.18 38.52 0.68
N VAL A 410 -11.61 39.40 -0.22
CA VAL A 410 -11.46 39.23 -1.66
C VAL A 410 -11.43 40.57 -2.40
N GLU A 411 -10.54 40.69 -3.40
CA GLU A 411 -10.39 41.85 -4.26
C GLU A 411 -10.63 41.48 -5.73
N VAL A 412 -11.28 42.37 -6.48
CA VAL A 412 -11.27 42.33 -7.95
C VAL A 412 -10.14 43.24 -8.41
N LEU A 413 -9.23 42.71 -9.22
CA LEU A 413 -8.06 43.42 -9.70
C LEU A 413 -8.18 43.74 -11.18
N THR A 414 -7.82 44.97 -11.54
CA THR A 414 -7.67 45.37 -12.94
C THR A 414 -6.36 44.84 -13.53
N VAL A 415 -6.24 44.88 -14.86
CA VAL A 415 -4.98 44.59 -15.57
C VAL A 415 -3.82 45.47 -15.08
N ALA A 416 -4.10 46.75 -14.78
CA ALA A 416 -3.10 47.66 -14.25
C ALA A 416 -2.64 47.28 -12.83
N ASP A 417 -3.56 46.79 -11.98
CA ASP A 417 -3.20 46.27 -10.65
C ASP A 417 -2.31 45.04 -10.75
N LEU A 418 -2.62 44.13 -11.70
CA LEU A 418 -1.82 42.93 -11.96
C LEU A 418 -0.39 43.29 -12.39
N ALA A 419 -0.25 44.17 -13.38
CA ALA A 419 1.05 44.60 -13.89
C ALA A 419 1.90 45.29 -12.80
N ARG A 420 1.24 46.02 -11.88
CA ARG A 420 1.91 46.68 -10.75
C ARG A 420 2.33 45.71 -9.65
N ARG A 421 1.46 44.77 -9.26
CA ARG A 421 1.71 43.84 -8.13
C ARG A 421 2.58 42.65 -8.52
N TRP A 422 2.48 42.18 -9.77
CA TRP A 422 3.24 41.04 -10.30
C TRP A 422 3.81 41.36 -11.69
N PRO A 423 4.90 42.13 -11.80
CA PRO A 423 5.50 42.51 -13.08
C PRO A 423 5.97 41.34 -13.95
N ASP A 424 6.30 40.20 -13.32
CA ASP A 424 6.67 38.96 -13.99
C ASP A 424 5.47 38.25 -14.66
N LEU A 425 4.24 38.69 -14.41
CA LEU A 425 3.02 38.15 -15.00
C LEU A 425 2.69 38.90 -16.30
N ARG A 426 2.66 38.20 -17.43
CA ARG A 426 2.13 38.79 -18.67
C ARG A 426 0.62 38.94 -18.52
N THR A 427 0.07 40.09 -18.89
CA THR A 427 -1.37 40.38 -18.69
C THR A 427 -2.18 40.47 -19.99
N ALA A 428 -1.55 40.20 -21.14
CA ALA A 428 -2.24 40.11 -22.41
C ALA A 428 -3.45 39.16 -22.32
N SER A 429 -4.52 39.49 -23.06
CA SER A 429 -5.83 38.81 -23.10
C SER A 429 -6.61 38.68 -21.80
N LEU A 430 -6.14 39.27 -20.69
CA LEU A 430 -6.91 39.32 -19.43
C LEU A 430 -7.84 40.53 -19.40
N ALA A 431 -9.03 40.32 -18.85
CA ALA A 431 -9.96 41.39 -18.47
C ALA A 431 -9.77 41.82 -17.01
N GLY A 432 -9.24 40.93 -16.17
CA GLY A 432 -8.97 41.20 -14.76
C GLY A 432 -8.62 39.94 -13.99
N ALA A 433 -8.67 40.02 -12.67
CA ALA A 433 -8.47 38.86 -11.79
C ALA A 433 -9.26 38.99 -10.50
N VAL A 434 -9.45 37.84 -9.82
CA VAL A 434 -9.90 37.78 -8.43
C VAL A 434 -8.72 37.40 -7.55
N TRP A 435 -8.49 38.18 -6.50
CA TRP A 435 -7.45 37.98 -5.52
C TRP A 435 -8.03 37.61 -4.16
N GLU A 436 -7.71 36.42 -3.66
CA GLU A 436 -8.11 35.92 -2.35
C GLU A 436 -6.85 35.80 -1.46
N PRO A 437 -6.53 36.80 -0.61
CA PRO A 437 -5.29 36.80 0.17
C PRO A 437 -5.22 35.69 1.22
N ALA A 438 -6.38 35.22 1.70
CA ALA A 438 -6.44 34.16 2.69
C ALA A 438 -6.30 32.74 2.09
N ALA A 439 -6.35 32.61 0.77
CA ALA A 439 -6.17 31.36 0.05
C ALA A 439 -4.71 30.92 -0.04
N GLY A 440 -4.46 29.83 -0.75
CA GLY A 440 -3.12 29.36 -1.06
C GLY A 440 -3.09 27.91 -1.49
N TYR A 441 -2.19 27.13 -0.93
CA TYR A 441 -2.04 25.72 -1.27
C TYR A 441 -1.68 24.86 -0.06
N VAL A 442 -1.88 23.56 -0.20
CA VAL A 442 -1.56 22.57 0.82
C VAL A 442 -0.41 21.68 0.35
N THR A 443 0.54 21.39 1.24
CA THR A 443 1.47 20.27 1.02
C THR A 443 0.71 18.96 1.18
N ALA A 444 0.29 18.36 0.06
CA ALA A 444 -0.61 17.20 0.04
C ALA A 444 -0.20 16.05 0.97
N ALA A 445 1.08 15.67 0.98
CA ALA A 445 1.58 14.60 1.85
C ALA A 445 1.41 14.91 3.35
N VAL A 446 1.61 16.17 3.75
CA VAL A 446 1.42 16.62 5.14
C VAL A 446 -0.06 16.57 5.51
N ALA A 447 -0.95 17.06 4.66
CA ALA A 447 -2.39 17.01 4.92
C ALA A 447 -2.92 15.58 5.03
N LEU A 448 -2.53 14.69 4.11
CA LEU A 448 -2.94 13.29 4.16
C LEU A 448 -2.44 12.60 5.44
N SER A 449 -1.17 12.83 5.81
CA SER A 449 -0.62 12.31 7.06
C SER A 449 -1.36 12.85 8.29
N ALA A 450 -1.60 14.16 8.35
CA ALA A 450 -2.32 14.80 9.45
C ALA A 450 -3.78 14.32 9.57
N LEU A 451 -4.46 14.07 8.45
CA LEU A 451 -5.83 13.53 8.45
C LEU A 451 -5.89 12.06 8.87
N ALA A 452 -4.96 11.23 8.37
CA ALA A 452 -4.85 9.85 8.80
C ALA A 452 -4.56 9.74 10.31
N ASP A 453 -3.67 10.60 10.81
CA ASP A 453 -3.31 10.68 12.22
C ASP A 453 -4.45 11.24 13.09
N ARG A 454 -5.23 12.22 12.59
CA ARG A 454 -6.48 12.67 13.22
C ARG A 454 -7.47 11.51 13.36
N ALA A 455 -7.75 10.78 12.28
CA ALA A 455 -8.67 9.65 12.30
C ALA A 455 -8.20 8.53 13.26
N ARG A 456 -6.91 8.18 13.22
CA ARG A 456 -6.31 7.16 14.08
C ARG A 456 -6.40 7.53 15.56
N ARG A 457 -6.09 8.78 15.93
CA ARG A 457 -6.23 9.25 17.33
C ARG A 457 -7.66 9.21 17.83
N ALA A 458 -8.63 9.40 16.93
CA ALA A 458 -10.05 9.29 17.24
C ALA A 458 -10.56 7.83 17.25
N GLY A 459 -9.70 6.84 16.98
CA GLY A 459 -10.05 5.42 17.07
C GLY A 459 -10.38 4.74 15.73
N ALA A 460 -10.25 5.44 14.58
CA ALA A 460 -10.38 4.80 13.28
C ALA A 460 -9.24 3.79 13.04
N VAL A 461 -9.57 2.64 12.46
CA VAL A 461 -8.61 1.59 12.10
C VAL A 461 -8.40 1.57 10.60
N THR A 462 -7.17 1.83 10.15
CA THR A 462 -6.78 1.58 8.76
C THR A 462 -6.45 0.11 8.59
N LEU A 463 -7.18 -0.58 7.71
CA LEU A 463 -6.93 -1.98 7.40
C LEU A 463 -5.74 -2.12 6.45
N PRO A 464 -5.09 -3.31 6.38
CA PRO A 464 -4.03 -3.57 5.42
C PRO A 464 -4.44 -3.22 3.98
N PRO A 465 -3.50 -2.78 3.12
CA PRO A 465 -3.78 -2.46 1.72
C PRO A 465 -4.59 -3.56 1.03
N ARG A 466 -5.78 -3.21 0.55
CA ARG A 466 -6.64 -4.11 -0.21
C ARG A 466 -7.63 -3.33 -1.06
N ARG A 467 -7.80 -3.77 -2.30
CA ARG A 467 -8.84 -3.25 -3.19
C ARG A 467 -10.15 -3.91 -2.81
N VAL A 468 -11.17 -3.11 -2.47
CA VAL A 468 -12.51 -3.64 -2.26
C VAL A 468 -13.09 -4.01 -3.62
N GLY A 469 -13.44 -5.27 -3.80
CA GLY A 469 -14.02 -5.78 -5.04
C GLY A 469 -15.54 -5.72 -5.05
N THR A 470 -16.18 -5.95 -3.89
CA THR A 470 -17.64 -6.06 -3.80
C THR A 470 -18.20 -5.40 -2.54
N ILE A 471 -19.41 -4.85 -2.68
CA ILE A 471 -20.23 -4.34 -1.57
C ILE A 471 -21.59 -5.05 -1.66
N ALA A 472 -21.82 -6.04 -0.81
CA ALA A 472 -23.06 -6.81 -0.77
C ALA A 472 -23.93 -6.41 0.44
N ALA A 473 -25.23 -6.70 0.37
CA ALA A 473 -26.11 -6.54 1.52
C ALA A 473 -25.83 -7.63 2.57
N ALA A 474 -25.71 -7.23 3.83
CA ALA A 474 -25.63 -8.14 4.95
C ALA A 474 -27.05 -8.53 5.43
N PRO A 475 -27.24 -9.72 6.05
CA PRO A 475 -28.55 -10.17 6.53
C PRO A 475 -29.21 -9.24 7.56
N ASP A 476 -28.40 -8.43 8.27
CA ASP A 476 -28.85 -7.52 9.31
C ASP A 476 -29.12 -6.09 8.81
N GLY A 477 -29.16 -5.90 7.48
CA GLY A 477 -29.41 -4.62 6.83
C GLY A 477 -28.16 -3.75 6.61
N GLY A 478 -27.00 -4.16 7.10
CA GLY A 478 -25.71 -3.51 6.84
C GLY A 478 -25.11 -3.91 5.49
N ALA A 479 -23.83 -3.58 5.29
CA ALA A 479 -23.01 -4.00 4.17
C ALA A 479 -22.00 -5.07 4.56
N LEU A 480 -21.72 -5.97 3.63
CA LEU A 480 -20.63 -6.94 3.67
C LEU A 480 -19.67 -6.64 2.51
N LEU A 481 -18.47 -6.17 2.83
CA LEU A 481 -17.42 -5.88 1.85
C LEU A 481 -16.59 -7.16 1.67
N ASP A 482 -16.47 -7.62 0.42
CA ASP A 482 -15.71 -8.83 0.02
C ASP A 482 -16.01 -10.12 0.81
N GLY A 483 -17.13 -10.16 1.53
CA GLY A 483 -17.51 -11.31 2.35
C GLY A 483 -16.94 -11.35 3.77
N ASP A 484 -15.98 -10.49 4.13
CA ASP A 484 -15.19 -10.61 5.37
C ASP A 484 -15.22 -9.37 6.28
N ILE A 485 -15.73 -8.23 5.80
CA ILE A 485 -15.85 -6.99 6.59
C ILE A 485 -17.30 -6.55 6.62
N HIS A 486 -17.86 -6.45 7.83
CA HIS A 486 -19.22 -5.98 8.03
C HIS A 486 -19.22 -4.53 8.50
N ALA A 487 -20.08 -3.71 7.91
CA ALA A 487 -20.33 -2.35 8.37
C ALA A 487 -21.83 -2.03 8.35
N ALA A 488 -22.34 -1.31 9.34
CA ALA A 488 -23.74 -0.87 9.32
C ALA A 488 -24.00 0.19 8.22
N ALA A 489 -23.00 0.99 7.86
CA ALA A 489 -23.02 1.88 6.71
C ALA A 489 -21.67 1.90 5.97
N VAL A 490 -21.68 2.24 4.68
CA VAL A 490 -20.46 2.38 3.86
C VAL A 490 -20.36 3.78 3.29
N VAL A 491 -19.18 4.40 3.37
CA VAL A 491 -18.85 5.62 2.64
C VAL A 491 -17.91 5.27 1.48
N VAL A 492 -18.36 5.50 0.25
CA VAL A 492 -17.58 5.31 -0.97
C VAL A 492 -16.90 6.63 -1.35
N ALA A 493 -15.62 6.75 -1.00
CA ALA A 493 -14.73 7.86 -1.30
C ALA A 493 -13.51 7.41 -2.16
N ALA A 494 -13.74 6.42 -3.02
CA ALA A 494 -12.70 5.68 -3.75
C ALA A 494 -12.18 6.38 -5.02
N GLY A 495 -12.52 7.67 -5.24
CA GLY A 495 -12.05 8.42 -6.41
C GLY A 495 -12.40 7.70 -7.71
N CYS A 496 -11.40 7.47 -8.57
CA CYS A 496 -11.58 6.84 -9.88
C CYS A 496 -12.17 5.43 -9.83
N ASP A 497 -12.05 4.72 -8.70
CA ASP A 497 -12.59 3.38 -8.54
C ASP A 497 -14.09 3.37 -8.18
N SER A 498 -14.66 4.53 -7.82
CA SER A 498 -16.05 4.64 -7.37
C SER A 498 -17.09 4.13 -8.37
N PRO A 499 -17.02 4.44 -9.69
CA PRO A 499 -18.00 3.95 -10.65
C PRO A 499 -18.00 2.42 -10.78
N GLY A 500 -16.81 1.80 -10.87
CA GLY A 500 -16.67 0.35 -10.98
C GLY A 500 -17.14 -0.37 -9.72
N LEU A 501 -16.81 0.17 -8.54
CA LEU A 501 -17.22 -0.40 -7.25
C LEU A 501 -18.73 -0.32 -7.00
N LEU A 502 -19.38 0.77 -7.45
CA LEU A 502 -20.82 0.95 -7.29
C LEU A 502 -21.64 0.21 -8.36
N GLY A 503 -21.06 -0.05 -9.54
CA GLY A 503 -21.71 -0.78 -10.62
C GLY A 503 -23.08 -0.20 -10.95
N HIS A 504 -24.13 -1.04 -10.87
CA HIS A 504 -25.51 -0.63 -11.14
C HIS A 504 -26.08 0.42 -10.16
N ARG A 505 -25.42 0.64 -9.01
CA ARG A 505 -25.80 1.68 -8.05
C ARG A 505 -25.20 3.05 -8.34
N TRP A 506 -24.30 3.14 -9.33
CA TRP A 506 -23.80 4.42 -9.80
C TRP A 506 -24.94 5.26 -10.39
N PRO A 507 -25.12 6.54 -10.02
CA PRO A 507 -26.22 7.36 -10.53
C PRO A 507 -26.18 7.50 -12.05
N ALA A 508 -27.30 7.19 -12.72
CA ALA A 508 -27.38 7.17 -14.18
C ALA A 508 -27.09 8.53 -14.86
N ASN A 509 -27.33 9.64 -14.15
CA ASN A 509 -27.06 10.99 -14.63
C ASN A 509 -25.61 11.45 -14.39
N ALA A 510 -24.80 10.69 -13.65
CA ALA A 510 -23.43 11.07 -13.34
C ALA A 510 -22.46 10.57 -14.41
N ARG A 511 -21.96 11.48 -15.25
CA ARG A 511 -21.11 11.15 -16.41
C ARG A 511 -19.63 11.11 -16.02
N ALA A 512 -19.29 10.14 -15.18
CA ALA A 512 -17.93 9.93 -14.71
C ALA A 512 -16.97 9.57 -15.85
N ARG A 513 -15.88 10.31 -15.97
CA ARG A 513 -14.75 9.97 -16.85
C ARG A 513 -13.44 10.24 -16.13
N THR A 514 -12.51 9.30 -16.22
CA THR A 514 -11.14 9.55 -15.75
C THR A 514 -10.43 10.52 -16.68
N ARG A 515 -9.59 11.37 -16.11
CA ARG A 515 -8.77 12.34 -16.86
C ARG A 515 -7.35 12.34 -16.32
N ALA A 516 -6.37 12.34 -17.21
CA ALA A 516 -4.98 12.50 -16.83
C ALA A 516 -4.73 13.90 -16.24
N ILE A 517 -3.91 13.94 -15.19
CA ILE A 517 -3.39 15.16 -14.57
C ILE A 517 -1.88 15.13 -14.70
N ARG A 518 -1.28 16.21 -15.23
CA ARG A 518 0.18 16.32 -15.35
C ARG A 518 0.66 17.70 -14.97
N TYR A 519 1.76 17.73 -14.23
CA TYR A 519 2.43 18.95 -13.86
C TYR A 519 3.91 18.73 -13.67
N ALA A 520 4.67 19.82 -13.71
CA ALA A 520 6.09 19.84 -13.45
C ALA A 520 6.41 20.84 -12.35
N ILE A 521 7.50 20.56 -11.63
CA ILE A 521 8.10 21.47 -10.65
C ILE A 521 9.33 22.08 -11.32
N PHE A 522 9.38 23.40 -11.39
CA PHE A 522 10.46 24.18 -11.98
C PHE A 522 11.26 24.90 -10.89
N ALA A 523 12.51 25.23 -11.19
CA ALA A 523 13.31 26.11 -10.34
C ALA A 523 12.70 27.52 -10.32
N GLY A 524 12.13 27.91 -9.17
CA GLY A 524 11.48 29.20 -8.96
C GLY A 524 12.45 30.38 -8.81
N ARG A 525 13.73 30.12 -8.46
CA ARG A 525 14.80 31.13 -8.27
C ARG A 525 14.40 32.27 -7.31
N GLY A 526 13.82 31.93 -6.16
CA GLY A 526 13.44 32.90 -5.12
C GLY A 526 12.18 33.74 -5.40
N ARG A 527 11.44 33.47 -6.50
CA ARG A 527 10.19 34.16 -6.82
C ARG A 527 9.10 33.92 -5.76
N ARG A 528 8.38 34.99 -5.39
CA ARG A 528 7.23 34.95 -4.47
C ARG A 528 5.93 35.17 -5.24
N LEU A 529 5.55 34.18 -6.04
CA LEU A 529 4.25 34.17 -6.72
C LEU A 529 3.17 33.55 -5.82
N PRO A 530 1.91 33.99 -5.88
CA PRO A 530 0.80 33.30 -5.23
C PRO A 530 0.46 32.00 -5.97
N THR A 531 -0.59 31.31 -5.54
CA THR A 531 -1.22 30.33 -6.44
C THR A 531 -1.86 31.07 -7.60
N ILE A 532 -1.80 30.48 -8.79
CA ILE A 532 -2.34 31.04 -10.02
C ILE A 532 -3.28 30.01 -10.64
N VAL A 533 -4.47 30.46 -11.03
CA VAL A 533 -5.38 29.72 -11.91
C VAL A 533 -5.79 30.67 -13.02
N ASP A 534 -5.44 30.35 -14.25
CA ASP A 534 -5.73 31.17 -15.42
C ASP A 534 -6.86 30.55 -16.23
N PHE A 535 -8.06 31.12 -16.14
CA PHE A 535 -9.21 30.65 -16.94
C PHE A 535 -9.09 31.00 -18.43
N SER A 536 -8.21 31.92 -18.82
CA SER A 536 -7.99 32.26 -20.23
C SER A 536 -7.13 31.24 -20.97
N THR A 537 -6.21 30.56 -20.26
CA THR A 537 -5.28 29.59 -20.86
C THR A 537 -5.41 28.18 -20.29
N GLY A 538 -6.14 28.03 -19.17
CA GLY A 538 -6.21 26.79 -18.39
C GLY A 538 -4.98 26.53 -17.50
N MET A 539 -3.94 27.36 -17.57
CA MET A 539 -2.72 27.20 -16.78
C MET A 539 -3.01 27.34 -15.29
N TRP A 540 -2.34 26.54 -14.47
CA TRP A 540 -2.41 26.66 -13.03
C TRP A 540 -1.03 26.40 -12.41
N GLY A 541 -0.78 27.00 -11.25
CA GLY A 541 0.51 26.85 -10.58
C GLY A 541 0.53 27.36 -9.14
N ARG A 542 1.62 27.03 -8.44
CA ARG A 542 1.86 27.44 -7.06
C ARG A 542 3.35 27.39 -6.72
N PRO A 543 3.80 28.10 -5.66
CA PRO A 543 5.09 27.84 -5.04
C PRO A 543 5.22 26.38 -4.59
N ASP A 544 6.43 25.83 -4.64
CA ASP A 544 6.79 24.51 -4.12
C ASP A 544 8.09 24.61 -3.29
N GLY A 545 7.95 24.60 -1.97
CA GLY A 545 9.08 24.85 -1.06
C GLY A 545 9.69 26.26 -1.24
N ALA A 546 10.96 26.41 -0.85
CA ALA A 546 11.64 27.71 -0.90
C ALA A 546 12.05 28.15 -2.32
N ASN A 547 12.30 27.19 -3.22
CA ASN A 547 12.95 27.44 -4.51
C ASN A 547 12.26 26.74 -5.70
N GLY A 548 11.10 26.12 -5.51
CA GLY A 548 10.33 25.46 -6.57
C GLY A 548 9.08 26.24 -6.95
N TYR A 549 8.61 26.03 -8.18
CA TYR A 549 7.30 26.46 -8.64
C TYR A 549 6.65 25.33 -9.44
N LEU A 550 5.51 24.85 -8.97
CA LEU A 550 4.71 23.85 -9.65
C LEU A 550 3.86 24.55 -10.71
N ALA A 551 3.90 24.05 -11.94
CA ALA A 551 3.00 24.48 -13.01
C ALA A 551 2.42 23.29 -13.77
N GLY A 552 1.14 23.41 -14.12
CA GLY A 552 0.41 22.47 -14.95
C GLY A 552 -0.54 23.19 -15.91
N VAL A 553 -1.00 22.44 -16.89
CA VAL A 553 -2.01 22.85 -17.87
C VAL A 553 -3.04 21.73 -18.00
N PRO A 554 -4.26 21.99 -18.52
CA PRO A 554 -5.27 20.96 -18.64
C PRO A 554 -4.82 19.95 -19.69
N VAL A 555 -4.77 18.66 -19.35
CA VAL A 555 -4.44 17.60 -20.32
C VAL A 555 -5.72 17.10 -20.97
N ASP A 556 -5.78 17.02 -22.29
CA ASP A 556 -6.93 16.48 -23.01
C ASP A 556 -6.77 14.98 -23.27
N GLU A 557 -6.62 14.22 -22.19
CA GLU A 557 -6.48 12.76 -22.22
C GLU A 557 -7.47 12.14 -21.23
N TRP A 558 -8.46 11.45 -21.78
CA TRP A 558 -9.65 10.98 -21.08
C TRP A 558 -9.76 9.45 -21.16
N GLY A 559 -10.46 8.84 -20.20
CA GLY A 559 -10.66 7.40 -20.17
C GLY A 559 -9.39 6.61 -19.82
N VAL A 560 -8.39 7.28 -19.25
CA VAL A 560 -7.13 6.64 -18.83
C VAL A 560 -7.32 5.79 -17.58
N PRO A 561 -6.65 4.64 -17.45
CA PRO A 561 -6.67 3.85 -16.23
C PRO A 561 -6.17 4.65 -15.02
N PRO A 562 -6.75 4.44 -13.82
CA PRO A 562 -6.28 5.09 -12.60
C PRO A 562 -4.82 4.75 -12.33
N SER A 563 -3.95 5.76 -12.32
CA SER A 563 -2.52 5.57 -12.08
C SER A 563 -1.87 6.86 -11.58
N THR A 564 -0.68 6.74 -10.99
CA THR A 564 0.14 7.88 -10.56
C THR A 564 1.60 7.59 -10.84
N GLY A 565 2.40 8.62 -11.12
CA GLY A 565 3.82 8.46 -11.38
C GLY A 565 4.61 9.77 -11.38
N THR A 566 5.90 9.65 -11.64
CA THR A 566 6.86 10.77 -11.67
C THR A 566 7.37 11.11 -13.07
N GLY A 567 7.07 10.28 -14.07
CA GLY A 567 7.44 10.53 -15.47
C GLY A 567 6.53 11.55 -16.13
N ILE A 568 7.12 12.48 -16.88
CA ILE A 568 6.43 13.28 -17.89
C ILE A 568 7.22 13.18 -19.21
N THR A 569 6.53 13.24 -20.35
CA THR A 569 7.13 13.17 -21.68
C THR A 569 7.55 14.55 -22.18
N ASP A 570 8.45 14.63 -23.16
CA ASP A 570 8.85 15.92 -23.77
C ASP A 570 7.64 16.71 -24.32
N PRO A 571 6.67 16.11 -25.03
CA PRO A 571 5.45 16.81 -25.42
C PRO A 571 4.65 17.39 -24.24
N GLN A 572 4.62 16.69 -23.11
CA GLN A 572 3.92 17.17 -21.91
C GLN A 572 4.68 18.34 -21.27
N LEU A 573 6.01 18.28 -21.27
CA LEU A 573 6.84 19.38 -20.80
C LEU A 573 6.70 20.61 -21.69
N ASP A 574 6.73 20.44 -23.01
CA ASP A 574 6.53 21.53 -23.98
C ASP A 574 5.16 22.18 -23.80
N TRP A 575 4.13 21.37 -23.54
CA TRP A 575 2.79 21.90 -23.26
C TRP A 575 2.77 22.73 -21.97
N ILE A 576 3.38 22.27 -20.88
CA ILE A 576 3.50 23.03 -19.64
C ILE A 576 4.31 24.32 -19.88
N ARG A 577 5.37 24.25 -20.68
CA ARG A 577 6.17 25.42 -21.09
C ARG A 577 5.37 26.40 -21.96
N GLY A 578 4.30 25.98 -22.61
CA GLY A 578 3.29 26.88 -23.21
C GLY A 578 2.69 27.86 -22.20
N GLY A 579 2.65 27.51 -20.91
CA GLY A 579 2.33 28.41 -19.80
C GLY A 579 3.28 29.61 -19.68
N ALA A 580 4.43 29.61 -20.35
CA ALA A 580 5.32 30.77 -20.47
C ALA A 580 4.68 31.97 -21.17
N ALA A 581 3.57 31.76 -21.90
CA ALA A 581 2.72 32.85 -22.37
C ALA A 581 2.22 33.73 -21.20
N ARG A 582 1.97 33.13 -20.03
CA ARG A 582 1.54 33.83 -18.82
C ARG A 582 2.69 34.12 -17.85
N LEU A 583 3.58 33.15 -17.64
CA LEU A 583 4.73 33.25 -16.73
C LEU A 583 6.06 33.02 -17.49
N PRO A 584 6.70 34.07 -18.03
CA PRO A 584 7.80 33.93 -18.99
C PRO A 584 8.98 33.09 -18.49
N PHE A 585 9.24 33.08 -17.19
CA PHE A 585 10.35 32.31 -16.62
C PHE A 585 10.21 30.79 -16.86
N LEU A 586 8.99 30.27 -17.04
CA LEU A 586 8.77 28.84 -17.30
C LEU A 586 9.40 28.36 -18.61
N ALA A 587 9.62 29.24 -19.59
CA ALA A 587 10.23 28.88 -20.87
C ALA A 587 11.65 28.33 -20.73
N THR A 588 12.40 28.83 -19.75
CA THR A 588 13.83 28.51 -19.56
C THR A 588 14.15 27.94 -18.18
N ALA A 589 13.17 27.87 -17.27
CA ALA A 589 13.37 27.32 -15.95
C ALA A 589 13.71 25.84 -16.02
N ARG A 590 14.74 25.44 -15.26
CA ARG A 590 15.12 24.03 -15.10
C ARG A 590 13.96 23.27 -14.46
N MET A 591 13.51 22.19 -15.10
CA MET A 591 12.60 21.24 -14.49
C MET A 591 13.33 20.47 -13.39
N LEU A 592 12.74 20.42 -12.21
CA LEU A 592 13.22 19.68 -11.04
C LEU A 592 12.57 18.31 -10.93
N ALA A 593 11.28 18.21 -11.26
CA ALA A 593 10.52 16.96 -11.22
C ALA A 593 9.26 17.03 -12.08
N GLY A 594 8.81 15.88 -12.58
CA GLY A 594 7.51 15.69 -13.21
C GLY A 594 6.56 14.88 -12.32
N ARG A 595 5.25 15.04 -12.52
CA ARG A 595 4.21 14.24 -11.88
C ARG A 595 3.08 13.96 -12.87
N PHE A 596 2.56 12.74 -12.80
CA PHE A 596 1.37 12.29 -13.51
C PHE A 596 0.41 11.61 -12.53
N GLY A 597 -0.88 11.77 -12.81
CA GLY A 597 -1.96 11.16 -12.07
C GLY A 597 -3.22 10.99 -12.90
N THR A 598 -4.23 10.39 -12.28
CA THR A 598 -5.58 10.32 -12.82
C THR A 598 -6.57 10.88 -11.81
N ASP A 599 -7.47 11.77 -12.25
CA ASP A 599 -8.61 12.23 -11.46
C ASP A 599 -9.92 11.72 -12.04
N LEU A 600 -10.95 11.63 -11.20
CA LEU A 600 -12.30 11.34 -11.62
C LEU A 600 -13.06 12.64 -11.87
N TYR A 601 -13.41 12.89 -13.13
CA TYR A 601 -14.11 14.09 -13.55
C TYR A 601 -15.60 13.82 -13.72
N LEU A 602 -16.41 14.66 -13.11
CA LEU A 602 -17.86 14.73 -13.29
C LEU A 602 -18.23 16.15 -13.72
N PRO A 603 -18.76 16.33 -14.95
CA PRO A 603 -19.20 17.65 -15.43
C PRO A 603 -20.32 18.26 -14.60
N GLU A 604 -21.15 17.42 -13.97
CA GLU A 604 -22.29 17.84 -13.15
C GLU A 604 -21.89 18.32 -11.76
N GLY A 605 -20.62 18.15 -11.38
CA GLY A 605 -20.12 18.37 -10.03
C GLY A 605 -19.95 17.06 -9.23
N PRO A 606 -19.39 17.15 -8.01
CA PRO A 606 -19.11 15.98 -7.19
C PRO A 606 -20.40 15.30 -6.71
N LEU A 607 -20.37 13.97 -6.65
CA LEU A 607 -21.42 13.19 -6.01
C LEU A 607 -21.15 13.13 -4.50
N LEU A 608 -22.09 13.66 -3.73
CA LEU A 608 -22.01 13.75 -2.27
C LEU A 608 -23.38 13.53 -1.63
N GLY A 609 -23.53 12.43 -0.89
CA GLY A 609 -24.76 12.12 -0.16
C GLY A 609 -25.11 10.63 -0.14
N SER A 610 -26.26 10.30 0.45
CA SER A 610 -26.76 8.92 0.53
C SER A 610 -27.14 8.38 -0.85
N LEU A 611 -26.79 7.12 -1.11
CA LEU A 611 -27.23 6.38 -2.28
C LEU A 611 -28.50 5.57 -1.95
N PRO A 612 -29.49 5.54 -2.85
CA PRO A 612 -30.66 4.69 -2.69
C PRO A 612 -30.29 3.19 -2.76
N GLY A 613 -31.17 2.35 -2.21
CA GLY A 613 -31.06 0.89 -2.26
C GLY A 613 -30.21 0.27 -1.14
N THR A 614 -30.03 -1.04 -1.22
CA THR A 614 -29.31 -1.86 -0.23
C THR A 614 -27.96 -2.35 -0.77
N PRO A 615 -26.91 -2.43 0.06
CA PRO A 615 -26.86 -1.96 1.45
C PRO A 615 -26.82 -0.43 1.58
N PRO A 616 -27.10 0.15 2.76
CA PRO A 616 -26.99 1.58 3.00
C PRO A 616 -25.59 2.11 2.68
N ALA A 617 -25.51 3.10 1.79
CA ALA A 617 -24.24 3.65 1.34
C ALA A 617 -24.32 5.17 1.16
N VAL A 618 -23.18 5.83 1.36
CA VAL A 618 -22.96 7.26 1.08
C VAL A 618 -21.87 7.35 0.02
N VAL A 619 -22.02 8.22 -0.97
CA VAL A 619 -21.00 8.52 -1.96
C VAL A 619 -20.36 9.88 -1.68
N ALA A 620 -19.05 9.99 -1.87
CA ALA A 620 -18.28 11.24 -1.75
C ALA A 620 -17.11 11.23 -2.75
N THR A 621 -17.39 11.49 -4.03
CA THR A 621 -16.41 11.31 -5.12
C THR A 621 -16.62 12.30 -6.28
N GLY A 622 -15.69 12.31 -7.24
CA GLY A 622 -15.85 13.06 -8.50
C GLY A 622 -15.53 14.55 -8.40
N TRP A 623 -14.40 14.89 -7.77
CA TRP A 623 -14.10 16.27 -7.38
C TRP A 623 -13.59 17.18 -8.50
N SER A 624 -13.31 16.65 -9.70
CA SER A 624 -12.94 17.44 -10.88
C SER A 624 -11.80 18.45 -10.61
N GLY A 625 -10.77 18.04 -9.88
CA GLY A 625 -9.63 18.87 -9.47
C GLY A 625 -9.82 19.69 -8.18
N GLY A 626 -11.03 19.74 -7.63
CA GLY A 626 -11.40 20.54 -6.45
C GLY A 626 -11.27 19.85 -5.10
N GLY A 627 -10.79 18.60 -5.04
CA GLY A 627 -10.92 17.75 -3.84
C GLY A 627 -10.31 18.33 -2.56
N PHE A 628 -9.13 18.96 -2.63
CA PHE A 628 -8.48 19.52 -1.42
C PHE A 628 -9.24 20.71 -0.84
N LYS A 629 -9.69 21.66 -1.67
CA LYS A 629 -10.37 22.86 -1.18
C LYS A 629 -11.72 22.52 -0.57
N THR A 630 -12.41 21.49 -1.05
CA THR A 630 -13.75 21.11 -0.59
C THR A 630 -13.77 20.03 0.50
N ALA A 631 -12.66 19.30 0.70
CA ALA A 631 -12.61 18.14 1.58
C ALA A 631 -13.22 18.34 2.99
N PRO A 632 -13.01 19.45 3.71
CA PRO A 632 -13.59 19.64 5.04
C PRO A 632 -15.13 19.66 5.03
N ALA A 633 -15.75 20.30 4.03
CA ALA A 633 -17.21 20.32 3.90
C ALA A 633 -17.74 18.97 3.38
N ALA A 634 -17.04 18.38 2.39
CA ALA A 634 -17.37 17.06 1.87
C ALA A 634 -17.39 16.00 2.98
N ALA A 635 -16.36 15.99 3.83
CA ALA A 635 -16.24 15.07 4.95
C ALA A 635 -17.36 15.24 5.96
N ALA A 636 -17.66 16.48 6.37
CA ALA A 636 -18.74 16.74 7.32
C ALA A 636 -20.11 16.28 6.79
N ARG A 637 -20.42 16.54 5.52
CA ARG A 637 -21.68 16.11 4.90
C ARG A 637 -21.75 14.59 4.72
N ALA A 638 -20.65 13.95 4.30
CA ALA A 638 -20.60 12.50 4.16
C ALA A 638 -20.71 11.79 5.52
N ALA A 639 -20.05 12.31 6.56
CA ALA A 639 -20.16 11.80 7.91
C ALA A 639 -21.58 11.95 8.47
N ALA A 640 -22.20 13.12 8.31
CA ALA A 640 -23.59 13.34 8.72
C ALA A 640 -24.56 12.37 8.05
N ALA A 641 -24.43 12.14 6.74
CA ALA A 641 -25.25 11.18 6.02
C ALA A 641 -25.06 9.74 6.53
N ALA A 642 -23.82 9.33 6.82
CA ALA A 642 -23.54 8.00 7.37
C ALA A 642 -24.09 7.85 8.80
N LEU A 643 -24.00 8.88 9.64
CA LEU A 643 -24.58 8.88 10.99
C LEU A 643 -26.12 8.77 10.96
N GLN A 644 -26.78 9.48 10.04
CA GLN A 644 -28.24 9.36 9.85
C GLN A 644 -28.66 7.92 9.48
N ILE A 645 -27.85 7.23 8.67
CA ILE A 645 -28.08 5.81 8.35
C ILE A 645 -28.00 4.94 9.63
N LEU A 646 -26.99 5.18 10.48
CA LEU A 646 -26.84 4.44 11.74
C LEU A 646 -28.00 4.68 12.70
N GLU A 647 -28.48 5.92 12.80
CA GLU A 647 -29.62 6.29 13.64
C GLU A 647 -30.91 5.61 13.15
N SER A 648 -31.17 5.67 11.84
CA SER A 648 -32.33 5.05 11.20
C SER A 648 -32.33 3.52 11.39
N GLY A 649 -31.17 2.89 11.30
CA GLY A 649 -31.01 1.45 11.51
C GLY A 649 -31.19 1.00 12.98
N ARG A 650 -31.01 1.91 13.95
CA ARG A 650 -31.26 1.62 15.38
C ARG A 650 -32.74 1.70 15.75
N GLY A 651 -33.49 2.63 15.16
CA GLY A 651 -34.93 2.81 15.43
C GLY A 651 -35.83 1.69 14.92
N GLY A 652 -35.41 0.97 13.87
CA GLY A 652 -36.16 -0.17 13.32
C GLY A 652 -35.99 -1.50 14.06
N ARG A 653 -35.13 -1.56 15.09
CA ARG A 653 -34.89 -2.79 15.90
C ARG A 653 -35.71 -2.85 17.19
N THR A 654 -36.50 -1.81 17.48
CA THR A 654 -37.33 -1.68 18.68
C THR A 654 -38.83 -1.64 18.39
N ALA A 655 -39.27 -2.05 17.20
CA ALA A 655 -40.68 -2.11 16.80
C ALA A 655 -41.12 -3.55 16.55
#